data_AF-A0A562R5N4-F1
#
_entry.id   AF-A0A562R5N4-F1
#
_cell.length_a   1.000
_cell.length_b   1.000
_cell.length_c   1.000
_cell.angle_alpha   90.00
_cell.angle_beta   90.00
_cell.angle_gamma   90.00
#
_symmetry.space_group_name_H-M   'P 1'
#
loop_
_entity.id
_entity.type
_entity.pdbx_description
1 polymer ?
#
loop_
_entity_poly.entity_id
_entity_poly.type
_entity_poly.pdbx_seq_one_letter_code
_entity_poly.pdbx_strand_id
1 'polypeptide(L)'
;MKRTPASIAARFFALSLTALSFGTAALAAEPFDDKFRQLDELLPTANAYRTASGAPGHQYWQQRADYTIRATLDEANRTLTGSEQVTYHNNSPDTLTYLWIQLDQNLFKPDSDTRRIQTAPSREAWTKPQGDGADGAKFEGLRNVLAGRDFDGGFKLSNIRTAGGAPLKYVVNGTMMRIDLPAPLKSGDKFSFAIDWNYKINDAKVLGGRSGYEYFEDDKNVLFEIAQWFPRMAAYYDVAGWQNKQFLGSGEFTLEFGDYDVKLTVPADHVVASTGELQNPGDVLTAAQRDRLEKARTSKTPVIIVTQADAEAAEKSVSKATKTWHFKAKNVRDFAFASSRKFIWDAQGYRKDGTNVLAMSYYPKEGNPLWEKYSTAAIIHTIEQYNKYSLDYPYPTAISVNGPVGGMEYPMISFNGPRPTKDKKTGELTYSKRTKYGLISVIIHEVGHNYFPMIVNSDERQWTWMDEGLNSFVEYLAAQAWEKDFPIGRGDPRDITAYMRSTNQVPIMTNSESVLQFGNNAYAKPATALNILRETILGRELFDYAFKEYARRWKFKRPTPADFFRTMEDASGTDLDWFWRGWFYTTDAVDVSLDNISEFNLNTKDPEVEKAWARARHAEEPVSVTDQRNEGMVRKVDQQPALKDFYNEHDDFTVTNADRNKYRETMEGLEPWQKDLLKQGKYLYLVDFSNKGGLVSPLILEITLKSGKKTIERVPAEVWRYSPTKITKLLVTDEPITALTQDPYWETADVDTSNNSWPRKAAPSRLELFKMERKNPDLMKDFNTPLKGDEAVKADDKSANANGGLNGAAAKQQAETQNLKPEVDKAPARPATDLKK
;
A
#
# COMPACT_ATOMS: atom_id res chain seq x y z
N MET A 1 4.64 59.03 -59.52
CA MET A 1 4.77 60.51 -59.49
C MET A 1 4.76 60.94 -58.03
N LYS A 2 5.91 61.38 -57.50
CA LYS A 2 6.22 62.79 -57.15
C LYS A 2 5.36 63.30 -55.98
N ARG A 3 5.89 63.33 -54.75
CA ARG A 3 6.79 64.34 -54.11
C ARG A 3 5.97 65.26 -53.18
N THR A 4 6.32 65.20 -51.89
CA THR A 4 6.15 66.12 -50.74
C THR A 4 6.53 67.59 -51.04
N PRO A 5 6.55 68.57 -50.08
CA PRO A 5 5.80 68.83 -48.81
C PRO A 5 5.47 70.36 -48.59
N ALA A 6 4.82 70.74 -47.47
CA ALA A 6 4.94 72.02 -46.70
C ALA A 6 3.76 72.10 -45.69
N SER A 7 3.85 72.19 -44.35
CA SER A 7 4.65 72.93 -43.37
C SER A 7 4.21 74.39 -43.11
N ILE A 8 4.19 74.73 -41.80
CA ILE A 8 4.06 76.04 -41.12
C ILE A 8 2.61 76.41 -40.72
N ALA A 9 2.25 76.82 -39.50
CA ALA A 9 2.83 76.82 -38.16
C ALA A 9 1.79 77.47 -37.22
N ALA A 10 1.68 77.03 -35.95
CA ALA A 10 1.41 77.94 -34.84
C ALA A 10 1.82 77.29 -33.52
N ARG A 11 2.78 77.95 -32.86
CA ARG A 11 3.33 77.66 -31.53
C ARG A 11 2.37 78.22 -30.46
N PHE A 12 2.29 77.59 -29.29
CA PHE A 12 2.92 78.06 -28.04
C PHE A 12 2.47 77.19 -26.85
N PHE A 13 3.47 76.75 -26.06
CA PHE A 13 3.52 76.55 -24.59
C PHE A 13 2.30 75.94 -23.86
N ALA A 14 2.41 75.08 -22.86
CA ALA A 14 3.47 74.33 -22.19
C ALA A 14 2.71 73.60 -21.07
N LEU A 15 2.95 72.31 -20.82
CA LEU A 15 3.02 71.77 -19.45
C LEU A 15 3.52 70.32 -19.48
N SER A 16 4.50 70.10 -18.63
CA SER A 16 5.14 68.85 -18.23
C SER A 16 4.21 67.64 -18.11
N LEU A 17 4.55 66.53 -18.77
CA LEU A 17 4.16 65.20 -18.32
C LEU A 17 5.37 64.26 -18.39
N THR A 18 5.75 63.78 -17.22
CA THR A 18 6.71 62.73 -16.93
C THR A 18 6.41 61.47 -17.75
N ALA A 19 7.38 61.00 -18.54
CA ALA A 19 7.29 59.72 -19.22
C ALA A 19 7.44 58.58 -18.20
N LEU A 20 6.31 58.03 -17.73
CA LEU A 20 6.28 56.67 -17.19
C LEU A 20 6.22 55.69 -18.37
N SER A 21 7.36 55.09 -18.69
CA SER A 21 7.45 53.89 -19.50
C SER A 21 6.79 52.72 -18.77
N PHE A 22 5.51 52.46 -19.06
CA PHE A 22 4.87 51.19 -18.72
C PHE A 22 5.44 50.11 -19.66
N GLY A 23 6.41 49.34 -19.15
CA GLY A 23 6.71 48.04 -19.71
C GLY A 23 5.51 47.12 -19.46
N THR A 24 4.76 46.80 -20.51
CA THR A 24 3.82 45.69 -20.48
C THR A 24 4.63 44.40 -20.42
N ALA A 25 4.91 43.92 -19.21
CA ALA A 25 5.19 42.51 -19.02
C ALA A 25 3.91 41.76 -19.37
N ALA A 26 3.84 41.22 -20.58
CA ALA A 26 2.91 40.16 -20.89
C ALA A 26 3.31 38.97 -19.99
N LEU A 27 2.70 38.87 -18.81
CA LEU A 27 2.69 37.63 -18.06
C LEU A 27 2.00 36.62 -18.97
N ALA A 28 2.78 35.71 -19.57
CA ALA A 28 2.20 34.51 -20.16
C ALA A 28 1.33 33.88 -19.07
N ALA A 29 0.03 33.73 -19.32
CA ALA A 29 -0.83 33.00 -18.40
C ALA A 29 -0.18 31.63 -18.15
N GLU A 30 -0.05 31.25 -16.87
CA GLU A 30 0.38 29.90 -16.51
C GLU A 30 -0.46 28.91 -17.33
N PRO A 31 0.18 27.96 -18.03
CA PRO A 31 -0.55 27.00 -18.84
C PRO A 31 -1.55 26.24 -17.96
N PHE A 32 -2.78 26.06 -18.45
CA PHE A 32 -3.81 25.33 -17.72
C PHE A 32 -3.35 23.90 -17.44
N ASP A 33 -3.22 23.54 -16.16
CA ASP A 33 -2.88 22.19 -15.71
C ASP A 33 -4.13 21.29 -15.80
N ASP A 34 -4.32 20.71 -16.97
CA ASP A 34 -5.46 19.83 -17.25
C ASP A 34 -5.31 18.47 -16.55
N LYS A 35 -5.77 18.40 -15.30
CA LYS A 35 -5.79 17.16 -14.49
C LYS A 35 -6.67 16.05 -15.07
N PHE A 36 -7.60 16.39 -15.98
CA PHE A 36 -8.53 15.44 -16.62
C PHE A 36 -8.16 15.12 -18.08
N ARG A 37 -6.96 15.54 -18.51
CA ARG A 37 -6.44 15.16 -19.81
C ARG A 37 -6.39 13.65 -19.92
N GLN A 38 -6.72 13.13 -21.09
CA GLN A 38 -6.69 11.69 -21.36
C GLN A 38 -5.27 11.12 -21.26
N LEU A 39 -5.11 9.91 -20.73
CA LEU A 39 -3.81 9.23 -20.62
C LEU A 39 -3.34 8.61 -21.93
N ASP A 40 -4.14 8.62 -22.99
CA ASP A 40 -3.77 8.10 -24.32
C ASP A 40 -2.45 8.68 -24.87
N GLU A 41 -2.07 9.89 -24.48
CA GLU A 41 -0.79 10.51 -24.85
C GLU A 41 0.42 9.93 -24.08
N LEU A 42 0.19 9.32 -22.91
CA LEU A 42 1.21 8.71 -22.05
C LEU A 42 1.25 7.19 -22.19
N LEU A 43 0.11 6.55 -22.48
CA LEU A 43 0.02 5.10 -22.59
C LEU A 43 0.46 4.61 -23.98
N PRO A 44 1.04 3.40 -24.09
CA PRO A 44 1.34 2.80 -25.38
C PRO A 44 0.07 2.66 -26.23
N THR A 45 0.16 2.97 -27.53
CA THR A 45 -0.94 2.79 -28.47
C THR A 45 -1.37 1.33 -28.56
N ALA A 46 -2.68 1.07 -28.51
CA ALA A 46 -3.23 -0.27 -28.68
C ALA A 46 -2.88 -0.86 -30.06
N ASN A 47 -2.71 -2.18 -30.12
CA ASN A 47 -2.31 -2.92 -31.32
C ASN A 47 -2.86 -4.37 -31.30
N ALA A 48 -2.39 -5.21 -32.22
CA ALA A 48 -2.86 -6.60 -32.35
C ALA A 48 -2.41 -7.53 -31.19
N TYR A 49 -1.37 -7.15 -30.44
CA TYR A 49 -0.88 -7.87 -29.27
C TYR A 49 -1.56 -7.42 -27.98
N ARG A 50 -1.90 -6.13 -27.85
CA ARG A 50 -2.55 -5.52 -26.68
C ARG A 50 -3.65 -4.55 -27.10
N THR A 51 -4.89 -4.83 -26.72
CA THR A 51 -6.07 -4.10 -27.20
C THR A 51 -6.36 -2.84 -26.39
N ALA A 52 -7.22 -1.97 -26.93
CA ALA A 52 -7.66 -0.75 -26.25
C ALA A 52 -8.49 -1.01 -24.98
N SER A 53 -9.09 -2.20 -24.85
CA SER A 53 -9.79 -2.60 -23.61
C SER A 53 -8.83 -3.05 -22.50
N GLY A 54 -7.53 -3.12 -22.76
CA GLY A 54 -6.55 -3.68 -21.82
C GLY A 54 -6.54 -5.22 -21.80
N ALA A 55 -7.27 -5.87 -22.71
CA ALA A 55 -7.18 -7.32 -22.90
C ALA A 55 -6.01 -7.69 -23.82
N PRO A 56 -5.42 -8.90 -23.65
CA PRO A 56 -4.53 -9.48 -24.65
C PRO A 56 -5.21 -9.51 -26.02
N GLY A 57 -4.51 -9.07 -27.06
CA GLY A 57 -5.01 -9.07 -28.43
C GLY A 57 -4.99 -10.44 -29.09
N HIS A 58 -5.64 -10.54 -30.24
CA HIS A 58 -5.76 -11.78 -31.01
C HIS A 58 -4.42 -12.34 -31.53
N GLN A 59 -3.35 -11.52 -31.54
CA GLN A 59 -1.99 -11.95 -31.86
C GLN A 59 -1.07 -12.03 -30.64
N TYR A 60 -1.59 -11.86 -29.42
CA TYR A 60 -0.78 -11.91 -28.20
C TYR A 60 0.07 -13.20 -28.16
N TRP A 61 1.35 -13.03 -27.82
CA TRP A 61 2.31 -14.10 -27.71
C TRP A 61 3.14 -13.92 -26.44
N GLN A 62 3.67 -15.02 -25.95
CA GLN A 62 4.65 -15.05 -24.86
C GLN A 62 5.53 -16.28 -25.01
N GLN A 63 6.77 -16.18 -24.56
CA GLN A 63 7.71 -17.29 -24.67
C GLN A 63 7.41 -18.38 -23.65
N ARG A 64 8.05 -19.53 -23.82
CA ARG A 64 7.99 -20.64 -22.87
C ARG A 64 9.39 -21.20 -22.63
N ALA A 65 9.70 -21.54 -21.38
CA ALA A 65 10.96 -22.14 -20.99
C ALA A 65 10.73 -23.35 -20.07
N ASP A 66 10.93 -24.56 -20.59
CA ASP A 66 10.79 -25.79 -19.80
C ASP A 66 12.14 -26.20 -19.20
N TYR A 67 12.09 -26.75 -17.98
CA TYR A 67 13.26 -27.10 -17.19
C TYR A 67 13.26 -28.57 -16.76
N THR A 68 14.40 -29.23 -16.92
CA THR A 68 14.72 -30.46 -16.19
C THR A 68 15.97 -30.21 -15.37
N ILE A 69 15.85 -30.24 -14.04
CA ILE A 69 16.93 -29.87 -13.12
C ILE A 69 17.25 -31.05 -12.20
N ARG A 70 18.55 -31.30 -12.01
CA ARG A 70 19.07 -32.18 -10.96
C ARG A 70 20.02 -31.38 -10.10
N ALA A 71 19.78 -31.35 -8.80
CA ALA A 71 20.64 -30.62 -7.87
C ALA A 71 20.91 -31.42 -6.60
N THR A 72 22.10 -31.23 -6.05
CA THR A 72 22.57 -31.87 -4.83
C THR A 72 22.96 -30.81 -3.82
N LEU A 73 22.32 -30.86 -2.64
CA LEU A 73 22.68 -30.03 -1.49
C LEU A 73 23.79 -30.71 -0.68
N ASP A 74 24.96 -30.10 -0.68
CA ASP A 74 26.05 -30.43 0.23
C ASP A 74 25.93 -29.56 1.48
N GLU A 75 25.31 -30.13 2.51
CA GLU A 75 25.13 -29.44 3.79
C GLU A 75 26.49 -29.05 4.38
N ALA A 76 27.44 -29.97 4.50
CA ALA A 76 28.71 -29.71 5.19
C ALA A 76 29.49 -28.54 4.58
N ASN A 77 29.49 -28.45 3.24
CA ASN A 77 30.17 -27.39 2.52
C ASN A 77 29.28 -26.17 2.21
N ARG A 78 28.01 -26.17 2.61
CA ARG A 78 27.01 -25.14 2.28
C ARG A 78 27.01 -24.82 0.78
N THR A 79 26.98 -25.85 -0.05
CA THR A 79 27.12 -25.72 -1.51
C THR A 79 25.95 -26.40 -2.20
N LEU A 80 25.41 -25.74 -3.21
CA LEU A 80 24.45 -26.36 -4.14
C LEU A 80 25.15 -26.60 -5.47
N THR A 81 25.08 -27.83 -5.98
CA THR A 81 25.60 -28.20 -7.29
C THR A 81 24.46 -28.70 -8.14
N GLY A 82 24.33 -28.19 -9.37
CA GLY A 82 23.23 -28.53 -10.25
C GLY A 82 23.63 -28.71 -11.70
N SER A 83 22.79 -29.44 -12.43
CA SER A 83 22.78 -29.52 -13.88
C SER A 83 21.34 -29.35 -14.32
N GLU A 84 21.13 -28.43 -15.26
CA GLU A 84 19.83 -28.16 -15.84
C GLU A 84 19.87 -28.35 -17.35
N GLN A 85 18.74 -28.82 -17.89
CA GLN A 85 18.42 -28.75 -19.30
C GLN A 85 17.22 -27.83 -19.49
N VAL A 86 17.39 -26.83 -20.35
CA VAL A 86 16.36 -25.85 -20.69
C VAL A 86 15.91 -26.13 -22.11
N THR A 87 14.59 -26.13 -22.34
CA THR A 87 13.99 -26.09 -23.67
C THR A 87 13.23 -24.78 -23.83
N TYR A 88 13.79 -23.88 -24.64
CA TYR A 88 13.20 -22.60 -24.95
C TYR A 88 12.36 -22.70 -26.22
N HIS A 89 11.12 -22.20 -26.17
CA HIS A 89 10.21 -22.16 -27.31
C HIS A 89 10.05 -20.70 -27.76
N ASN A 90 10.38 -20.42 -29.02
CA ASN A 90 10.21 -19.10 -29.59
C ASN A 90 8.82 -18.93 -30.19
N ASN A 91 7.88 -18.43 -29.40
CA ASN A 91 6.53 -18.08 -29.82
C ASN A 91 6.40 -16.65 -30.36
N SER A 92 7.48 -15.86 -30.33
CA SER A 92 7.49 -14.51 -30.90
C SER A 92 7.45 -14.56 -32.43
N PRO A 93 7.01 -13.49 -33.12
CA PRO A 93 7.15 -13.37 -34.57
C PRO A 93 8.62 -13.18 -35.01
N ASP A 94 9.54 -12.96 -34.07
CA ASP A 94 10.92 -12.61 -34.35
C ASP A 94 11.80 -13.85 -34.57
N THR A 95 12.87 -13.66 -35.34
CA THR A 95 13.97 -14.63 -35.41
C THR A 95 15.04 -14.24 -34.40
N LEU A 96 15.36 -15.14 -33.47
CA LEU A 96 16.33 -14.88 -32.40
C LEU A 96 17.70 -15.47 -32.75
N THR A 97 18.77 -14.71 -32.54
CA THR A 97 20.16 -15.19 -32.76
C THR A 97 20.92 -15.44 -31.45
N TYR A 98 20.33 -15.09 -30.32
CA TYR A 98 20.88 -15.30 -28.98
C TYR A 98 19.76 -15.41 -27.95
N LEU A 99 20.09 -15.97 -26.78
CA LEU A 99 19.20 -16.08 -25.62
C LEU A 99 19.86 -15.41 -24.40
N TRP A 100 19.06 -14.75 -23.56
CA TRP A 100 19.53 -14.20 -22.28
C TRP A 100 19.08 -15.04 -21.10
N ILE A 101 19.96 -15.18 -20.11
CA ILE A 101 19.78 -15.96 -18.89
C ILE A 101 20.15 -15.08 -17.70
N GLN A 102 19.30 -15.04 -16.68
CA GLN A 102 19.51 -14.40 -15.39
C GLN A 102 20.41 -15.28 -14.51
N LEU A 103 21.38 -14.65 -13.87
CA LEU A 103 22.39 -15.23 -12.99
C LEU A 103 22.36 -14.52 -11.63
N ASP A 104 21.21 -14.52 -10.97
CA ASP A 104 20.94 -13.69 -9.78
C ASP A 104 21.97 -13.87 -8.67
N GLN A 105 22.42 -15.11 -8.42
CA GLN A 105 23.47 -15.39 -7.43
C GLN A 105 24.74 -14.56 -7.63
N ASN A 106 25.02 -14.08 -8.86
CA ASN A 106 26.16 -13.22 -9.14
C ASN A 106 26.12 -11.87 -8.39
N LEU A 107 24.98 -11.47 -7.81
CA LEU A 107 24.93 -10.32 -6.90
C LEU A 107 25.88 -10.48 -5.70
N PHE A 108 26.11 -11.73 -5.28
CA PHE A 108 26.94 -12.07 -4.13
C PHE A 108 28.43 -12.19 -4.45
N LYS A 109 28.83 -12.06 -5.73
CA LYS A 109 30.26 -12.05 -6.09
C LYS A 109 30.96 -10.89 -5.37
N PRO A 110 32.19 -11.09 -4.86
CA PRO A 110 32.96 -10.01 -4.22
C PRO A 110 33.12 -8.77 -5.09
N ASP A 111 33.16 -8.95 -6.41
CA ASP A 111 33.35 -7.89 -7.41
C ASP A 111 32.07 -7.51 -8.17
N SER A 112 30.89 -7.89 -7.69
CA SER A 112 29.61 -7.54 -8.33
C SER A 112 29.34 -6.04 -8.31
N ASP A 113 28.53 -5.56 -9.26
CA ASP A 113 28.15 -4.15 -9.29
C ASP A 113 27.36 -3.75 -8.03
N THR A 114 26.48 -4.61 -7.52
CA THR A 114 25.81 -4.44 -6.22
C THR A 114 26.78 -4.14 -5.09
N ARG A 115 27.89 -4.89 -5.00
CA ARG A 115 28.94 -4.66 -3.97
C ARG A 115 29.69 -3.35 -4.21
N ARG A 116 29.98 -3.02 -5.46
CA ARG A 116 30.75 -1.82 -5.84
C ARG A 116 29.99 -0.52 -5.61
N ILE A 117 28.68 -0.52 -5.82
CA ILE A 117 27.82 0.67 -5.63
C ILE A 117 27.30 0.81 -4.20
N GLN A 118 27.48 -0.20 -3.34
CA GLN A 118 26.98 -0.19 -1.97
C GLN A 118 27.56 0.99 -1.20
N THR A 119 26.72 1.96 -0.85
CA THR A 119 27.10 3.11 -0.02
C THR A 119 26.97 2.76 1.46
N ALA A 120 27.90 3.26 2.29
CA ALA A 120 27.67 3.28 3.72
C ALA A 120 26.53 4.26 4.07
N PRO A 121 25.80 4.07 5.17
CA PRO A 121 24.90 5.09 5.70
C PRO A 121 25.62 6.44 5.80
N SER A 122 24.91 7.54 5.49
CA SER A 122 25.51 8.88 5.56
C SER A 122 26.08 9.15 6.96
N ARG A 123 27.07 10.04 7.04
CA ARG A 123 27.65 10.42 8.33
C ARG A 123 26.62 11.02 9.28
N GLU A 124 25.57 11.66 8.76
CA GLU A 124 24.46 12.15 9.58
C GLU A 124 23.58 11.01 10.13
N ALA A 125 23.53 9.85 9.45
CA ALA A 125 22.82 8.66 9.91
C ALA A 125 23.62 7.84 10.95
N TRP A 126 24.89 8.18 11.17
CA TRP A 126 25.69 7.57 12.23
C TRP A 126 25.22 8.09 13.58
N THR A 127 24.91 7.17 14.48
CA THR A 127 24.53 7.55 15.84
C THR A 127 25.78 7.91 16.61
N LYS A 128 25.82 9.10 17.21
CA LYS A 128 26.83 9.42 18.22
C LYS A 128 26.59 8.55 19.45
N PRO A 129 27.54 7.67 19.84
CA PRO A 129 27.47 7.01 21.14
C PRO A 129 27.40 8.07 22.25
N GLN A 130 26.69 7.77 23.33
CA GLN A 130 26.69 8.65 24.50
C GLN A 130 28.11 8.70 25.09
N GLY A 131 28.81 9.83 24.91
CA GLY A 131 29.90 10.23 25.81
C GLY A 131 31.26 10.58 25.21
N ASP A 132 31.55 10.32 23.93
CA ASP A 132 32.93 10.47 23.41
C ASP A 132 33.05 11.22 22.07
N GLY A 133 31.96 11.66 21.46
CA GLY A 133 32.01 12.36 20.18
C GLY A 133 32.51 11.49 19.02
N ALA A 134 32.60 10.17 19.21
CA ALA A 134 32.93 9.23 18.17
C ALA A 134 31.74 9.01 17.23
N ASP A 135 32.09 8.73 15.98
CA ASP A 135 31.18 8.36 14.91
C ASP A 135 30.96 6.84 14.96
N GLY A 136 29.72 6.37 15.03
CA GLY A 136 29.39 4.96 15.29
C GLY A 136 28.57 4.28 14.18
N ALA A 137 29.00 3.08 13.77
CA ALA A 137 28.24 2.18 12.89
C ALA A 137 27.70 0.96 13.68
N LYS A 138 26.57 0.39 13.24
CA LYS A 138 26.01 -0.82 13.84
C LYS A 138 26.88 -2.05 13.54
N PHE A 139 27.09 -2.91 14.54
CA PHE A 139 27.87 -4.15 14.40
C PHE A 139 27.36 -5.04 13.26
N GLU A 140 26.04 -5.19 13.14
CA GLU A 140 25.42 -6.01 12.09
C GLU A 140 25.70 -5.45 10.69
N GLY A 141 25.64 -4.12 10.55
CA GLY A 141 25.93 -3.44 9.28
C GLY A 141 27.38 -3.62 8.85
N LEU A 142 28.33 -3.44 9.78
CA LEU A 142 29.74 -3.65 9.48
C LEU A 142 30.04 -5.13 9.21
N ARG A 143 29.45 -6.06 9.98
CA ARG A 143 29.59 -7.51 9.77
C ARG A 143 29.10 -7.91 8.38
N ASN A 144 27.96 -7.39 7.93
CA ASN A 144 27.44 -7.65 6.58
C ASN A 144 28.42 -7.20 5.49
N VAL A 145 28.95 -5.97 5.60
CA VAL A 145 29.91 -5.42 4.62
C VAL A 145 31.19 -6.26 4.56
N LEU A 146 31.77 -6.59 5.72
CA LEU A 146 33.02 -7.36 5.78
C LEU A 146 32.81 -8.79 5.31
N ALA A 147 31.82 -9.51 5.84
CA ALA A 147 31.52 -10.88 5.41
C ALA A 147 31.20 -10.95 3.92
N GLY A 148 30.56 -9.91 3.38
CA GLY A 148 30.22 -9.83 1.97
C GLY A 148 31.40 -9.70 1.01
N ARG A 149 32.53 -9.16 1.48
CA ARG A 149 33.78 -9.07 0.69
C ARG A 149 34.50 -10.41 0.60
N ASP A 150 34.42 -11.21 1.66
CA ASP A 150 35.12 -12.48 1.77
C ASP A 150 34.30 -13.67 1.23
N PHE A 151 32.99 -13.49 1.08
CA PHE A 151 32.09 -14.55 0.62
C PHE A 151 32.27 -14.84 -0.87
N ASP A 152 32.68 -16.06 -1.20
CA ASP A 152 32.79 -16.60 -2.57
C ASP A 152 31.41 -16.98 -3.15
N GLY A 153 30.58 -15.96 -3.33
CA GLY A 153 29.24 -16.06 -3.90
C GLY A 153 29.22 -16.00 -5.43
N GLY A 154 28.05 -16.27 -6.02
CA GLY A 154 27.87 -16.28 -7.47
C GLY A 154 27.92 -17.65 -8.12
N PHE A 155 27.34 -17.74 -9.31
CA PHE A 155 27.37 -18.98 -10.09
C PHE A 155 28.77 -19.25 -10.63
N LYS A 156 29.25 -20.47 -10.36
CA LYS A 156 30.40 -21.07 -11.03
C LYS A 156 29.88 -21.95 -12.17
N LEU A 157 29.86 -21.37 -13.37
CA LEU A 157 29.40 -22.03 -14.59
C LEU A 157 30.53 -22.88 -15.20
N SER A 158 30.19 -24.02 -15.79
CA SER A 158 31.18 -24.85 -16.49
C SER A 158 30.67 -25.33 -17.85
N ASN A 159 29.82 -26.34 -17.88
CA ASN A 159 29.52 -27.12 -19.08
C ASN A 159 28.30 -26.58 -19.84
N ILE A 160 28.40 -25.39 -20.44
CA ILE A 160 27.31 -24.82 -21.25
C ILE A 160 27.33 -25.47 -22.65
N ARG A 161 26.29 -26.23 -22.98
CA ARG A 161 26.27 -27.09 -24.17
C ARG A 161 24.89 -27.22 -24.80
N THR A 162 24.85 -27.54 -26.08
CA THR A 162 23.62 -27.98 -26.77
C THR A 162 23.12 -29.30 -26.16
N ALA A 163 21.85 -29.66 -26.42
CA ALA A 163 21.33 -30.97 -26.05
C ALA A 163 22.14 -32.16 -26.65
N GLY A 164 22.80 -31.96 -27.80
CA GLY A 164 23.70 -32.94 -28.42
C GLY A 164 25.12 -32.98 -27.82
N GLY A 165 25.43 -32.14 -26.82
CA GLY A 165 26.71 -32.12 -26.12
C GLY A 165 27.77 -31.17 -26.69
N ALA A 166 27.52 -30.52 -27.83
CA ALA A 166 28.45 -29.54 -28.39
C ALA A 166 28.51 -28.26 -27.52
N PRO A 167 29.71 -27.70 -27.25
CA PRO A 167 29.85 -26.50 -26.43
C PRO A 167 29.19 -25.29 -27.08
N LEU A 168 28.61 -24.41 -26.26
CA LEU A 168 27.99 -23.16 -26.72
C LEU A 168 28.88 -21.96 -26.42
N LYS A 169 28.88 -20.99 -27.33
CA LYS A 169 29.51 -19.70 -27.10
C LYS A 169 28.59 -18.85 -26.22
N TYR A 170 29.16 -18.25 -25.18
CA TYR A 170 28.42 -17.40 -24.26
C TYR A 170 29.27 -16.23 -23.76
N VAL A 171 28.61 -15.20 -23.23
CA VAL A 171 29.22 -14.06 -22.56
C VAL A 171 28.46 -13.80 -21.27
N VAL A 172 29.17 -13.81 -20.14
CA VAL A 172 28.62 -13.36 -18.85
C VAL A 172 28.78 -11.85 -18.75
N ASN A 173 27.68 -11.15 -18.49
CA ASN A 173 27.61 -9.73 -18.26
C ASN A 173 26.94 -9.48 -16.90
N GLY A 174 27.76 -9.45 -15.83
CA GLY A 174 27.30 -9.25 -14.46
C GLY A 174 26.32 -10.34 -14.00
N THR A 175 25.09 -9.93 -13.72
CA THR A 175 23.95 -10.80 -13.32
C THR A 175 23.20 -11.39 -14.50
N MET A 176 23.70 -11.24 -15.73
CA MET A 176 23.12 -11.79 -16.93
C MET A 176 24.13 -12.62 -17.73
N MET A 177 23.67 -13.55 -18.56
CA MET A 177 24.48 -14.29 -19.52
C MET A 177 23.78 -14.36 -20.87
N ARG A 178 24.51 -14.05 -21.93
CA ARG A 178 24.06 -14.24 -23.31
C ARG A 178 24.62 -15.54 -23.86
N ILE A 179 23.77 -16.40 -24.38
CA ILE A 179 24.16 -17.56 -25.19
C ILE A 179 23.99 -17.19 -26.66
N ASP A 180 25.06 -17.29 -27.44
CA ASP A 180 25.03 -17.10 -28.89
C ASP A 180 24.52 -18.41 -29.54
N LEU A 181 23.42 -18.34 -30.29
CA LEU A 181 22.82 -19.53 -30.88
C LEU A 181 23.64 -20.03 -32.07
N PRO A 182 23.90 -21.36 -32.20
CA PRO A 182 24.63 -21.92 -33.35
C PRO A 182 23.94 -21.67 -34.70
N ALA A 183 22.62 -21.53 -34.68
CA ALA A 183 21.80 -21.15 -35.82
C ALA A 183 20.64 -20.25 -35.34
N PRO A 184 20.14 -19.32 -36.17
CA PRO A 184 18.99 -18.49 -35.81
C PRO A 184 17.76 -19.34 -35.48
N LEU A 185 17.09 -19.01 -34.38
CA LEU A 185 15.86 -19.64 -33.92
C LEU A 185 14.65 -18.91 -34.49
N LYS A 186 13.93 -19.53 -35.42
CA LYS A 186 12.78 -18.91 -36.09
C LYS A 186 11.55 -18.92 -35.18
N SER A 187 10.53 -18.16 -35.58
CA SER A 187 9.20 -18.24 -34.95
C SER A 187 8.65 -19.67 -35.02
N GLY A 188 8.15 -20.16 -33.90
CA GLY A 188 7.64 -21.53 -33.70
C GLY A 188 8.71 -22.59 -33.44
N ASP A 189 10.00 -22.28 -33.62
CA ASP A 189 11.08 -23.24 -33.35
C ASP A 189 11.42 -23.30 -31.85
N LYS A 190 12.11 -24.38 -31.47
CA LYS A 190 12.63 -24.59 -30.11
C LYS A 190 14.13 -24.83 -30.10
N PHE A 191 14.78 -24.47 -29.00
CA PHE A 191 16.19 -24.74 -28.77
C PHE A 191 16.41 -25.32 -27.37
N SER A 192 17.16 -26.43 -27.30
CA SER A 192 17.48 -27.09 -26.04
C SER A 192 18.97 -27.05 -25.75
N PHE A 193 19.33 -26.64 -24.54
CA PHE A 193 20.70 -26.56 -24.05
C PHE A 193 20.77 -26.98 -22.59
N ALA A 194 21.98 -27.23 -22.10
CA ALA A 194 22.25 -27.61 -20.73
C ALA A 194 23.34 -26.73 -20.11
N ILE A 195 23.22 -26.49 -18.81
CA ILE A 195 24.16 -25.72 -18.00
C ILE A 195 24.48 -26.52 -16.74
N ASP A 196 25.76 -26.72 -16.47
CA ASP A 196 26.22 -27.23 -15.19
C ASP A 196 26.75 -26.05 -14.36
N TRP A 197 26.36 -25.98 -13.09
CA TRP A 197 26.66 -24.86 -12.20
C TRP A 197 26.81 -25.31 -10.74
N ASN A 198 27.52 -24.52 -9.95
CA ASN A 198 27.50 -24.62 -8.48
C ASN A 198 27.67 -23.23 -7.85
N TYR A 199 27.26 -23.08 -6.60
CA TYR A 199 27.50 -21.86 -5.82
C TYR A 199 27.49 -22.14 -4.30
N LYS A 200 28.08 -21.24 -3.52
CA LYS A 200 28.01 -21.24 -2.06
C LYS A 200 26.71 -20.61 -1.58
N ILE A 201 26.02 -21.28 -0.67
CA ILE A 201 24.79 -20.78 -0.05
C ILE A 201 25.19 -19.78 1.04
N ASN A 202 24.60 -18.58 1.00
CA ASN A 202 24.86 -17.50 1.93
C ASN A 202 24.21 -17.74 3.30
N ASP A 203 24.85 -17.26 4.36
CA ASP A 203 24.22 -17.13 5.68
C ASP A 203 23.21 -15.98 5.62
N ALA A 204 21.92 -16.29 5.67
CA ALA A 204 20.86 -15.32 5.51
C ALA A 204 20.80 -14.32 6.68
N LYS A 205 21.26 -14.67 7.89
CA LYS A 205 21.33 -13.73 9.02
C LYS A 205 22.46 -12.71 8.89
N VAL A 206 23.51 -13.04 8.14
CA VAL A 206 24.69 -12.18 7.99
C VAL A 206 24.64 -11.40 6.69
N LEU A 207 24.44 -12.10 5.57
CA LEU A 207 24.49 -11.52 4.23
C LEU A 207 23.12 -11.04 3.75
N GLY A 208 22.04 -11.43 4.40
CA GLY A 208 20.68 -11.15 3.95
C GLY A 208 20.37 -11.85 2.64
N GLY A 209 19.44 -11.29 1.87
CA GLY A 209 19.01 -11.81 0.58
C GLY A 209 17.70 -12.61 0.66
N ARG A 210 17.29 -13.12 -0.50
CA ARG A 210 16.00 -13.81 -0.73
C ARG A 210 16.10 -15.33 -0.66
N SER A 211 17.27 -15.82 -0.27
CA SER A 211 17.65 -17.21 -0.12
C SER A 211 18.83 -17.30 0.86
N GLY A 212 19.03 -18.45 1.49
CA GLY A 212 20.21 -18.75 2.26
C GLY A 212 19.98 -19.86 3.28
N TYR A 213 20.89 -19.97 4.24
CA TYR A 213 20.74 -20.88 5.36
C TYR A 213 20.66 -20.15 6.70
N GLU A 214 20.04 -20.82 7.66
CA GLU A 214 20.12 -20.51 9.09
C GLU A 214 20.88 -21.62 9.80
N TYR A 215 21.85 -21.24 10.63
CA TYR A 215 22.51 -22.15 11.56
C TYR A 215 21.96 -21.97 12.99
N PHE A 216 21.63 -23.09 13.64
CA PHE A 216 21.10 -23.16 14.99
C PHE A 216 22.22 -23.51 15.97
N GLU A 217 22.71 -22.52 16.71
CA GLU A 217 23.85 -22.71 17.64
C GLU A 217 23.55 -23.74 18.76
N ASP A 218 22.30 -23.76 19.25
CA ASP A 218 21.89 -24.61 20.38
C ASP A 218 22.03 -26.12 20.09
N ASP A 219 21.76 -26.54 18.84
CA ASP A 219 21.72 -27.96 18.45
C ASP A 219 22.58 -28.30 17.21
N LYS A 220 23.28 -27.31 16.64
CA LYS A 220 24.18 -27.42 15.49
C LYS A 220 23.50 -27.85 14.18
N ASN A 221 22.17 -27.68 14.09
CA ASN A 221 21.41 -27.98 12.89
C ASN A 221 21.31 -26.78 11.94
N VAL A 222 20.86 -27.07 10.72
CA VAL A 222 20.81 -26.10 9.63
C VAL A 222 19.47 -26.19 8.91
N LEU A 223 18.94 -25.04 8.54
CA LEU A 223 17.74 -24.92 7.72
C LEU A 223 18.08 -24.12 6.49
N PHE A 224 17.72 -24.66 5.32
CA PHE A 224 17.99 -24.04 4.03
C PHE A 224 16.69 -23.54 3.40
N GLU A 225 16.68 -22.30 2.93
CA GLU A 225 15.65 -21.70 2.08
C GLU A 225 16.31 -21.28 0.76
N ILE A 226 16.04 -22.04 -0.29
CA ILE A 226 16.80 -22.02 -1.54
C ILE A 226 15.91 -21.52 -2.67
N ALA A 227 16.27 -20.36 -3.18
CA ALA A 227 15.56 -19.66 -4.23
C ALA A 227 16.52 -18.90 -5.14
N GLN A 228 16.07 -18.54 -6.35
CA GLN A 228 16.91 -17.88 -7.37
C GLN A 228 18.23 -18.64 -7.57
N TRP A 229 18.17 -19.97 -7.52
CA TRP A 229 19.30 -20.87 -7.24
C TRP A 229 19.87 -21.57 -8.47
N PHE A 230 19.26 -21.35 -9.63
CA PHE A 230 19.68 -21.88 -10.92
C PHE A 230 19.69 -20.74 -11.95
N PRO A 231 20.43 -20.86 -13.07
CA PRO A 231 20.34 -19.91 -14.18
C PRO A 231 18.93 -19.90 -14.81
N ARG A 232 18.26 -18.74 -14.83
CA ARG A 232 16.84 -18.62 -15.24
C ARG A 232 16.70 -17.92 -16.59
N MET A 233 15.81 -18.36 -17.45
CA MET A 233 15.60 -17.75 -18.76
C MET A 233 15.05 -16.34 -18.57
N ALA A 234 15.74 -15.35 -19.14
CA ALA A 234 15.22 -13.98 -19.13
C ALA A 234 13.95 -13.90 -19.97
N ALA A 235 13.02 -13.04 -19.56
CA ALA A 235 11.82 -12.80 -20.34
C ALA A 235 12.13 -12.12 -21.69
N TYR A 236 11.43 -12.53 -22.75
CA TYR A 236 11.38 -11.85 -24.04
C TYR A 236 9.93 -11.61 -24.46
N TYR A 237 9.52 -10.36 -24.64
CA TYR A 237 8.11 -10.02 -24.91
C TYR A 237 7.95 -8.73 -25.72
N ASP A 238 6.73 -8.52 -26.20
CA ASP A 238 6.30 -7.48 -27.14
C ASP A 238 6.58 -6.04 -26.70
N VAL A 239 6.72 -5.77 -25.40
CA VAL A 239 6.93 -4.40 -24.88
C VAL A 239 8.41 -4.05 -24.67
N ALA A 240 9.24 -4.99 -24.21
CA ALA A 240 10.63 -4.70 -23.85
C ALA A 240 11.68 -5.45 -24.71
N GLY A 241 11.27 -6.38 -25.55
CA GLY A 241 12.19 -7.40 -26.06
C GLY A 241 12.74 -8.18 -24.86
N TRP A 242 14.07 -8.27 -24.73
CA TRP A 242 14.72 -8.93 -23.59
C TRP A 242 14.69 -8.08 -22.32
N GLN A 243 14.12 -8.60 -21.23
CA GLN A 243 14.29 -8.03 -19.89
C GLN A 243 15.64 -8.47 -19.31
N ASN A 244 16.70 -7.73 -19.65
CA ASN A 244 18.10 -8.06 -19.32
C ASN A 244 18.84 -6.93 -18.57
N LYS A 245 18.10 -6.05 -17.90
CA LYS A 245 18.67 -5.09 -16.95
C LYS A 245 19.41 -5.84 -15.83
N GLN A 246 20.56 -5.31 -15.41
CA GLN A 246 21.31 -5.87 -14.29
C GLN A 246 20.46 -5.87 -13.02
N PHE A 247 20.51 -6.95 -12.25
CA PHE A 247 19.88 -7.03 -10.93
C PHE A 247 20.83 -6.45 -9.88
N LEU A 248 20.42 -5.36 -9.24
CA LEU A 248 21.26 -4.70 -8.22
C LEU A 248 20.80 -5.01 -6.79
N GLY A 249 19.68 -5.72 -6.63
CA GLY A 249 19.16 -6.19 -5.34
C GLY A 249 17.75 -5.67 -5.01
N SER A 250 17.21 -4.73 -5.79
CA SER A 250 15.83 -4.22 -5.66
C SER A 250 14.99 -4.57 -6.89
N GLY A 251 13.68 -4.78 -6.71
CA GLY A 251 12.77 -5.24 -7.75
C GLY A 251 12.96 -6.72 -8.09
N GLU A 252 11.86 -7.48 -8.09
CA GLU A 252 11.88 -8.92 -8.34
C GLU A 252 12.13 -9.31 -9.79
N PHE A 253 12.17 -10.61 -10.04
CA PHE A 253 12.52 -11.21 -11.32
C PHE A 253 11.33 -11.22 -12.28
N THR A 254 11.61 -11.18 -13.58
CA THR A 254 10.62 -11.37 -14.64
C THR A 254 11.03 -12.53 -15.53
N LEU A 255 10.19 -13.57 -15.55
CA LEU A 255 10.54 -14.89 -16.10
C LEU A 255 9.42 -15.44 -16.99
N GLU A 256 9.80 -16.38 -17.86
CA GLU A 256 8.86 -17.09 -18.72
C GLU A 256 8.19 -18.25 -17.99
N PHE A 257 6.94 -18.55 -18.38
CA PHE A 257 6.24 -19.74 -17.90
C PHE A 257 6.82 -21.01 -18.55
N GLY A 258 6.80 -22.10 -17.81
CA GLY A 258 7.06 -23.44 -18.34
C GLY A 258 6.85 -24.56 -17.34
N ASP A 259 7.15 -25.78 -17.78
CA ASP A 259 7.07 -26.97 -16.97
C ASP A 259 8.43 -27.30 -16.36
N TYR A 260 8.43 -27.72 -15.09
CA TYR A 260 9.62 -28.06 -14.33
C TYR A 260 9.57 -29.53 -13.89
N ASP A 261 10.62 -30.29 -14.18
CA ASP A 261 10.90 -31.63 -13.65
C ASP A 261 12.19 -31.56 -12.83
N VAL A 262 12.07 -31.56 -11.49
CA VAL A 262 13.17 -31.25 -10.59
C VAL A 262 13.45 -32.41 -9.65
N LYS A 263 14.71 -32.83 -9.59
CA LYS A 263 15.21 -33.84 -8.66
C LYS A 263 16.22 -33.22 -7.69
N LEU A 264 15.89 -33.23 -6.41
CA LEU A 264 16.68 -32.67 -5.33
C LEU A 264 17.28 -33.79 -4.48
N THR A 265 18.58 -33.97 -4.54
CA THR A 265 19.32 -34.89 -3.68
C THR A 265 19.79 -34.16 -2.42
N VAL A 266 19.28 -34.57 -1.26
CA VAL A 266 19.54 -33.94 0.05
C VAL A 266 19.96 -35.00 1.08
N PRO A 267 20.49 -34.64 2.26
CA PRO A 267 20.71 -35.58 3.35
C PRO A 267 19.45 -36.40 3.67
N ALA A 268 19.60 -37.70 3.96
CA ALA A 268 18.48 -38.65 4.06
C ALA A 268 17.53 -38.41 5.27
N ASP A 269 17.99 -37.62 6.23
CA ASP A 269 17.27 -37.13 7.41
C ASP A 269 16.54 -35.80 7.17
N HIS A 270 16.69 -35.18 6.00
CA HIS A 270 15.96 -33.95 5.67
C HIS A 270 14.56 -34.23 5.12
N VAL A 271 13.63 -33.34 5.48
CA VAL A 271 12.36 -33.14 4.80
C VAL A 271 12.53 -31.99 3.80
N VAL A 272 11.86 -32.07 2.65
CA VAL A 272 11.94 -31.05 1.58
C VAL A 272 10.55 -30.46 1.32
N ALA A 273 10.46 -29.14 1.43
CA ALA A 273 9.34 -28.34 0.93
C ALA A 273 9.73 -27.77 -0.44
N SER A 274 8.86 -27.78 -1.44
CA SER A 274 9.26 -27.36 -2.79
C SER A 274 8.07 -26.89 -3.61
N THR A 275 8.33 -25.96 -4.54
CA THR A 275 7.45 -25.72 -5.69
C THR A 275 7.10 -27.05 -6.37
N GLY A 276 5.84 -27.21 -6.79
CA GLY A 276 5.36 -28.38 -7.50
C GLY A 276 4.77 -29.48 -6.61
N GLU A 277 4.39 -30.57 -7.26
CA GLU A 277 3.81 -31.76 -6.62
C GLU A 277 4.85 -32.87 -6.48
N LEU A 278 4.92 -33.48 -5.31
CA LEU A 278 5.81 -34.61 -5.01
C LEU A 278 5.42 -35.85 -5.83
N GLN A 279 6.36 -36.39 -6.59
CA GLN A 279 6.14 -37.52 -7.51
C GLN A 279 6.54 -38.87 -6.92
N ASN A 280 7.43 -38.91 -5.92
CA ASN A 280 7.96 -40.15 -5.36
C ASN A 280 7.79 -40.28 -3.82
N PRO A 281 6.58 -40.08 -3.26
CA PRO A 281 6.36 -40.16 -1.81
C PRO A 281 6.72 -41.53 -1.21
N GLY A 282 6.67 -42.61 -2.01
CA GLY A 282 7.06 -43.96 -1.58
C GLY A 282 8.55 -44.10 -1.23
N ASP A 283 9.41 -43.31 -1.86
CA ASP A 283 10.87 -43.39 -1.68
C ASP A 283 11.36 -42.50 -0.52
N VAL A 284 10.65 -41.41 -0.25
CA VAL A 284 11.13 -40.34 0.65
C VAL A 284 10.37 -40.25 1.97
N LEU A 285 9.11 -40.70 2.02
CA LEU A 285 8.27 -40.66 3.22
C LEU A 285 8.12 -42.05 3.87
N THR A 286 7.92 -42.07 5.18
CA THR A 286 7.53 -43.30 5.91
C THR A 286 6.08 -43.68 5.61
N ALA A 287 5.68 -44.93 5.90
CA ALA A 287 4.29 -45.36 5.73
C ALA A 287 3.30 -44.48 6.51
N ALA A 288 3.60 -44.19 7.79
CA ALA A 288 2.76 -43.33 8.61
C ALA A 288 2.64 -41.90 8.06
N GLN A 289 3.72 -41.33 7.52
CA GLN A 289 3.68 -40.01 6.89
C GLN A 289 2.81 -40.02 5.63
N ARG A 290 2.87 -41.07 4.80
CA ARG A 290 2.02 -41.20 3.62
C ARG A 290 0.54 -41.33 3.97
N ASP A 291 0.20 -42.11 4.99
CA ASP A 291 -1.20 -42.27 5.43
C ASP A 291 -1.77 -40.94 5.94
N ARG A 292 -0.97 -40.16 6.69
CA ARG A 292 -1.35 -38.82 7.14
C ARG A 292 -1.50 -37.85 5.97
N LEU A 293 -0.62 -37.92 4.97
CA LEU A 293 -0.66 -37.06 3.80
C LEU A 293 -1.92 -37.32 2.97
N GLU A 294 -2.30 -38.58 2.77
CA GLU A 294 -3.54 -38.93 2.09
C GLU A 294 -4.77 -38.44 2.86
N LYS A 295 -4.77 -38.60 4.20
CA LYS A 295 -5.83 -38.05 5.05
C LYS A 295 -5.94 -36.53 4.94
N ALA A 296 -4.82 -35.81 4.85
CA ALA A 296 -4.78 -34.36 4.76
C ALA A 296 -5.53 -33.82 3.53
N ARG A 297 -5.47 -34.53 2.39
CA ARG A 297 -6.09 -34.13 1.11
C ARG A 297 -7.60 -33.89 1.20
N THR A 298 -8.28 -34.53 2.15
CA THR A 298 -9.73 -34.37 2.37
C THR A 298 -10.07 -33.79 3.74
N SER A 299 -9.08 -33.45 4.55
CA SER A 299 -9.29 -32.95 5.91
C SER A 299 -9.79 -31.50 5.91
N LYS A 300 -10.69 -31.18 6.84
CA LYS A 300 -11.17 -29.81 7.07
C LYS A 300 -10.31 -29.01 8.06
N THR A 301 -9.34 -29.66 8.67
CA THR A 301 -8.38 -29.07 9.61
C THR A 301 -6.97 -29.56 9.28
N PRO A 302 -5.91 -28.83 9.65
CA PRO A 302 -4.55 -29.28 9.41
C PRO A 302 -4.27 -30.66 10.02
N VAL A 303 -3.56 -31.49 9.27
CA VAL A 303 -3.07 -32.81 9.69
C VAL A 303 -1.54 -32.73 9.74
N ILE A 304 -0.96 -32.98 10.91
CA ILE A 304 0.50 -33.04 11.08
C ILE A 304 1.04 -34.30 10.39
N ILE A 305 1.84 -34.14 9.34
CA ILE A 305 2.46 -35.21 8.55
C ILE A 305 3.74 -35.68 9.22
N VAL A 306 4.68 -34.74 9.45
CA VAL A 306 5.92 -34.95 10.21
C VAL A 306 5.72 -34.26 11.55
N THR A 307 5.74 -35.04 12.63
CA THR A 307 5.47 -34.51 13.98
C THR A 307 6.69 -33.81 14.57
N GLN A 308 6.47 -32.98 15.58
CA GLN A 308 7.58 -32.41 16.36
C GLN A 308 8.48 -33.50 16.95
N ALA A 309 7.92 -34.62 17.41
CA ALA A 309 8.71 -35.74 17.91
C ALA A 309 9.58 -36.40 16.81
N ASP A 310 9.06 -36.50 15.57
CA ASP A 310 9.84 -36.99 14.43
C ASP A 310 11.02 -36.04 14.11
N ALA A 311 10.76 -34.73 14.10
CA ALA A 311 11.79 -33.70 13.85
C ALA A 311 12.85 -33.68 14.95
N GLU A 312 12.46 -33.67 16.22
CA GLU A 312 13.37 -33.73 17.38
C GLU A 312 14.19 -35.03 17.42
N ALA A 313 13.66 -36.14 16.90
CA ALA A 313 14.42 -37.38 16.76
C ALA A 313 15.48 -37.25 15.64
N ALA A 314 15.13 -36.66 14.51
CA ALA A 314 16.05 -36.42 13.39
C ALA A 314 17.18 -35.45 13.77
N GLU A 315 16.88 -34.39 14.53
CA GLU A 315 17.84 -33.37 15.01
C GLU A 315 19.02 -33.93 15.82
N LYS A 316 18.90 -35.13 16.39
CA LYS A 316 19.92 -35.73 17.27
C LYS A 316 21.12 -36.29 16.51
N SER A 317 21.03 -36.48 15.20
CA SER A 317 22.11 -37.04 14.39
C SER A 317 22.10 -36.47 12.98
N VAL A 318 23.29 -36.30 12.39
CA VAL A 318 23.45 -35.85 11.00
C VAL A 318 23.70 -37.06 10.11
N SER A 319 22.81 -37.31 9.15
CA SER A 319 22.97 -38.42 8.20
C SER A 319 24.01 -38.10 7.12
N LYS A 320 24.86 -39.09 6.78
CA LYS A 320 25.73 -39.04 5.59
C LYS A 320 25.08 -39.68 4.36
N ALA A 321 24.01 -40.43 4.54
CA ALA A 321 23.24 -40.97 3.44
C ALA A 321 22.40 -39.86 2.80
N THR A 322 21.98 -40.05 1.55
CA THR A 322 21.16 -39.07 0.82
C THR A 322 19.85 -39.70 0.34
N LYS A 323 18.86 -38.85 0.08
CA LYS A 323 17.60 -39.19 -0.59
C LYS A 323 17.36 -38.21 -1.72
N THR A 324 16.70 -38.67 -2.77
CA THR A 324 16.32 -37.82 -3.91
C THR A 324 14.82 -37.62 -3.93
N TRP A 325 14.40 -36.37 -3.78
CA TRP A 325 13.01 -35.94 -3.90
C TRP A 325 12.75 -35.51 -5.34
N HIS A 326 11.63 -35.94 -5.92
CA HIS A 326 11.24 -35.64 -7.30
C HIS A 326 9.96 -34.83 -7.31
N PHE A 327 10.01 -33.62 -7.85
CA PHE A 327 8.88 -32.70 -7.96
C PHE A 327 8.58 -32.37 -9.42
N LYS A 328 7.30 -32.14 -9.72
CA LYS A 328 6.86 -31.57 -11.00
C LYS A 328 5.98 -30.37 -10.78
N ALA A 329 6.26 -29.28 -11.51
CA ALA A 329 5.41 -28.10 -11.58
C ALA A 329 5.04 -27.82 -13.03
N LYS A 330 3.79 -27.40 -13.26
CA LYS A 330 3.30 -27.07 -14.60
C LYS A 330 2.97 -25.61 -14.70
N ASN A 331 3.37 -25.01 -15.81
CA ASN A 331 3.07 -23.62 -16.16
C ASN A 331 3.39 -22.63 -15.01
N VAL A 332 4.58 -22.76 -14.42
CA VAL A 332 5.12 -21.85 -13.40
C VAL A 332 6.28 -21.06 -13.98
N ARG A 333 6.63 -19.95 -13.33
CA ARG A 333 7.70 -19.05 -13.79
C ARG A 333 9.04 -19.25 -13.08
N ASP A 334 9.05 -19.95 -11.95
CA ASP A 334 10.24 -20.20 -11.14
C ASP A 334 10.06 -21.44 -10.25
N PHE A 335 11.12 -21.82 -9.55
CA PHE A 335 11.15 -22.98 -8.66
C PHE A 335 11.99 -22.69 -7.41
N ALA A 336 11.41 -22.86 -6.22
CA ALA A 336 12.12 -22.72 -4.95
C ALA A 336 11.90 -23.96 -4.07
N PHE A 337 12.81 -24.19 -3.12
CA PHE A 337 12.69 -25.27 -2.15
C PHE A 337 13.31 -24.90 -0.80
N ALA A 338 12.90 -25.62 0.24
CA ALA A 338 13.51 -25.56 1.54
C ALA A 338 13.85 -26.97 2.02
N SER A 339 14.92 -27.12 2.81
CA SER A 339 15.38 -28.43 3.27
C SER A 339 15.94 -28.35 4.69
N SER A 340 15.48 -29.23 5.57
CA SER A 340 16.03 -29.38 6.92
C SER A 340 15.53 -30.67 7.58
N ARG A 341 16.33 -31.19 8.52
CA ARG A 341 15.87 -32.22 9.47
C ARG A 341 15.00 -31.66 10.60
N LYS A 342 14.97 -30.34 10.79
CA LYS A 342 14.18 -29.68 11.84
C LYS A 342 12.69 -29.55 11.48
N PHE A 343 12.28 -29.85 10.24
CA PHE A 343 10.93 -29.56 9.79
C PHE A 343 9.88 -30.47 10.42
N ILE A 344 8.95 -29.83 11.11
CA ILE A 344 7.56 -30.23 11.27
C ILE A 344 6.86 -29.90 9.96
N TRP A 345 5.93 -30.76 9.54
CA TRP A 345 5.15 -30.57 8.32
C TRP A 345 3.69 -30.85 8.61
N ASP A 346 2.80 -29.89 8.34
CA ASP A 346 1.35 -30.09 8.35
C ASP A 346 0.72 -29.79 6.98
N ALA A 347 -0.47 -30.35 6.74
CA ALA A 347 -1.19 -30.16 5.49
C ALA A 347 -2.72 -30.17 5.65
N GLN A 348 -3.42 -29.45 4.78
CA GLN A 348 -4.87 -29.40 4.68
C GLN A 348 -5.32 -29.27 3.22
N GLY A 349 -6.27 -30.11 2.80
CA GLY A 349 -6.89 -30.01 1.48
C GLY A 349 -7.95 -28.91 1.41
N TYR A 350 -8.04 -28.24 0.27
CA TYR A 350 -9.09 -27.29 -0.07
C TYR A 350 -9.65 -27.57 -1.47
N ARG A 351 -10.96 -27.75 -1.54
CA ARG A 351 -11.67 -27.99 -2.80
C ARG A 351 -12.97 -27.21 -2.87
N LYS A 352 -13.02 -26.24 -3.79
CA LYS A 352 -14.19 -25.40 -4.05
C LYS A 352 -14.10 -24.85 -5.48
N ASP A 353 -15.21 -24.86 -6.20
CA ASP A 353 -15.30 -24.39 -7.59
C ASP A 353 -14.19 -25.02 -8.48
N GLY A 354 -13.42 -24.22 -9.22
CA GLY A 354 -12.30 -24.71 -10.03
C GLY A 354 -11.02 -25.03 -9.25
N THR A 355 -11.00 -24.84 -7.93
CA THR A 355 -9.80 -24.99 -7.08
C THR A 355 -9.74 -26.38 -6.42
N ASN A 356 -8.59 -27.03 -6.52
CA ASN A 356 -8.25 -28.26 -5.79
C ASN A 356 -6.76 -28.21 -5.39
N VAL A 357 -6.50 -27.88 -4.13
CA VAL A 357 -5.15 -27.53 -3.66
C VAL A 357 -4.87 -28.17 -2.30
N LEU A 358 -3.63 -28.60 -2.10
CA LEU A 358 -3.11 -29.01 -0.79
C LEU A 358 -2.31 -27.84 -0.20
N ALA A 359 -2.87 -27.19 0.83
CA ALA A 359 -2.17 -26.20 1.63
C ALA A 359 -1.23 -26.89 2.61
N MET A 360 0.01 -26.43 2.73
CA MET A 360 1.03 -27.09 3.56
C MET A 360 1.90 -26.08 4.28
N SER A 361 2.29 -26.39 5.52
CA SER A 361 3.25 -25.59 6.28
C SER A 361 4.43 -26.43 6.74
N TYR A 362 5.63 -25.87 6.61
CA TYR A 362 6.88 -26.49 7.08
C TYR A 362 7.59 -25.55 8.03
N TYR A 363 7.84 -25.98 9.26
CA TYR A 363 8.42 -25.11 10.28
C TYR A 363 9.21 -25.91 11.31
N PRO A 364 10.25 -25.33 11.92
CA PRO A 364 10.95 -25.99 13.00
C PRO A 364 10.22 -25.77 14.33
N LYS A 365 10.58 -26.52 15.38
CA LYS A 365 9.95 -26.39 16.71
C LYS A 365 10.02 -24.97 17.29
N GLU A 366 10.99 -24.17 16.87
CA GLU A 366 11.13 -22.76 17.25
C GLU A 366 9.99 -21.88 16.70
N GLY A 367 9.20 -22.35 15.73
CA GLY A 367 7.98 -21.69 15.26
C GLY A 367 6.76 -21.94 16.15
N ASN A 368 6.80 -22.96 17.02
CA ASN A 368 5.66 -23.33 17.86
C ASN A 368 5.52 -22.42 19.11
N PRO A 369 4.29 -22.22 19.61
CA PRO A 369 3.02 -22.78 19.13
C PRO A 369 2.35 -21.93 18.03
N LEU A 370 3.01 -20.88 17.54
CA LEU A 370 2.40 -19.89 16.65
C LEU A 370 2.14 -20.45 15.25
N TRP A 371 3.12 -21.16 14.69
CA TRP A 371 3.06 -21.70 13.32
C TRP A 371 2.02 -22.81 13.17
N GLU A 372 2.06 -23.82 14.03
CA GLU A 372 1.08 -24.93 14.06
C GLU A 372 -0.37 -24.42 14.16
N LYS A 373 -0.58 -23.30 14.86
CA LYS A 373 -1.92 -22.74 15.06
C LYS A 373 -2.45 -21.95 13.86
N TYR A 374 -1.61 -21.17 13.19
CA TYR A 374 -2.09 -20.15 12.24
C TYR A 374 -1.64 -20.35 10.80
N SER A 375 -0.54 -21.07 10.54
CA SER A 375 0.11 -21.02 9.22
C SER A 375 -0.76 -21.60 8.12
N THR A 376 -1.12 -22.89 8.19
CA THR A 376 -1.97 -23.53 7.17
C THR A 376 -3.38 -22.94 7.11
N ALA A 377 -3.94 -22.49 8.24
CA ALA A 377 -5.22 -21.80 8.25
C ALA A 377 -5.16 -20.47 7.46
N ALA A 378 -4.07 -19.71 7.57
CA ALA A 378 -3.86 -18.49 6.80
C ALA A 378 -3.71 -18.78 5.29
N ILE A 379 -3.04 -19.87 4.90
CA ILE A 379 -2.96 -20.29 3.48
C ILE A 379 -4.37 -20.54 2.92
N ILE A 380 -5.19 -21.34 3.61
CA ILE A 380 -6.57 -21.66 3.20
C ILE A 380 -7.42 -20.40 3.07
N HIS A 381 -7.37 -19.53 4.09
CA HIS A 381 -8.09 -18.26 4.09
C HIS A 381 -7.68 -17.37 2.92
N THR A 382 -6.39 -17.30 2.61
CA THR A 382 -5.87 -16.53 1.48
C THR A 382 -6.46 -17.02 0.18
N ILE A 383 -6.44 -18.34 -0.06
CA ILE A 383 -7.01 -18.94 -1.27
C ILE A 383 -8.51 -18.60 -1.38
N GLU A 384 -9.26 -18.70 -0.28
CA GLU A 384 -10.69 -18.36 -0.26
C GLU A 384 -10.97 -16.90 -0.66
N GLN A 385 -10.24 -15.95 -0.06
CA GLN A 385 -10.47 -14.52 -0.31
C GLN A 385 -9.94 -14.08 -1.68
N TYR A 386 -8.78 -14.57 -2.11
CA TYR A 386 -8.23 -14.21 -3.43
C TYR A 386 -9.07 -14.80 -4.57
N ASN A 387 -9.57 -16.03 -4.45
CA ASN A 387 -10.52 -16.62 -5.41
C ASN A 387 -11.79 -15.75 -5.57
N LYS A 388 -12.28 -15.19 -4.48
CA LYS A 388 -13.46 -14.32 -4.49
C LYS A 388 -13.23 -13.08 -5.36
N TYR A 389 -12.13 -12.36 -5.15
CA TYR A 389 -11.87 -11.06 -5.76
C TYR A 389 -11.09 -11.11 -7.09
N SER A 390 -10.44 -12.23 -7.45
CA SER A 390 -9.55 -12.30 -8.64
C SER A 390 -9.85 -13.47 -9.58
N LEU A 391 -9.22 -14.63 -9.40
CA LEU A 391 -9.37 -15.82 -10.26
C LEU A 391 -9.28 -17.08 -9.41
N ASP A 392 -9.71 -18.22 -9.93
CA ASP A 392 -9.55 -19.50 -9.22
C ASP A 392 -8.08 -19.95 -9.21
N TYR A 393 -7.58 -20.29 -8.03
CA TYR A 393 -6.24 -20.83 -7.79
C TYR A 393 -6.01 -22.12 -8.60
N PRO A 394 -5.08 -22.13 -9.57
CA PRO A 394 -4.90 -23.22 -10.52
C PRO A 394 -3.86 -24.27 -10.09
N TYR A 395 -3.02 -23.99 -9.10
CA TYR A 395 -1.91 -24.86 -8.74
C TYR A 395 -2.33 -25.96 -7.74
N PRO A 396 -1.68 -27.14 -7.75
CA PRO A 396 -2.06 -28.26 -6.88
C PRO A 396 -1.60 -28.10 -5.42
N THR A 397 -0.65 -27.21 -5.15
CA THR A 397 -0.09 -26.98 -3.81
C THR A 397 0.05 -25.49 -3.50
N ALA A 398 0.03 -25.15 -2.22
CA ALA A 398 0.35 -23.82 -1.68
C ALA A 398 1.08 -24.01 -0.34
N ILE A 399 2.29 -23.47 -0.22
CA ILE A 399 3.22 -23.81 0.85
C ILE A 399 3.71 -22.55 1.58
N SER A 400 3.69 -22.58 2.91
CA SER A 400 4.38 -21.63 3.77
C SER A 400 5.53 -22.32 4.50
N VAL A 401 6.75 -21.78 4.41
CA VAL A 401 7.92 -22.32 5.11
C VAL A 401 8.44 -21.30 6.11
N ASN A 402 8.79 -21.77 7.31
CA ASN A 402 9.48 -20.96 8.30
C ASN A 402 10.99 -21.17 8.24
N GLY A 403 11.74 -20.09 8.03
CA GLY A 403 13.20 -20.11 8.02
C GLY A 403 13.80 -18.72 8.25
N PRO A 404 15.03 -18.47 7.77
CA PRO A 404 15.69 -17.18 7.91
C PRO A 404 15.11 -16.05 7.05
N VAL A 405 14.38 -16.35 5.97
CA VAL A 405 13.74 -15.36 5.09
C VAL A 405 12.32 -15.10 5.60
N GLY A 406 12.03 -13.83 5.91
CA GLY A 406 10.83 -13.45 6.67
C GLY A 406 9.57 -13.15 5.85
N GLY A 407 9.70 -13.06 4.53
CA GLY A 407 8.65 -12.74 3.55
C GLY A 407 9.29 -12.75 2.17
N MET A 408 8.92 -13.74 1.35
CA MET A 408 9.41 -13.92 -0.02
C MET A 408 8.57 -14.97 -0.75
N GLU A 409 8.16 -14.65 -1.96
CA GLU A 409 7.24 -15.42 -2.78
C GLU A 409 7.92 -16.20 -3.91
N TYR A 410 7.42 -17.42 -4.16
CA TYR A 410 7.72 -18.21 -5.35
C TYR A 410 6.48 -19.02 -5.74
N PRO A 411 6.39 -19.57 -6.96
CA PRO A 411 5.23 -20.37 -7.35
C PRO A 411 5.01 -21.54 -6.38
N MET A 412 3.81 -21.61 -5.81
CA MET A 412 3.36 -22.61 -4.81
C MET A 412 4.08 -22.60 -3.46
N ILE A 413 5.11 -21.78 -3.23
CA ILE A 413 5.90 -21.80 -2.00
C ILE A 413 6.35 -20.39 -1.61
N SER A 414 6.18 -20.06 -0.33
CA SER A 414 6.71 -18.82 0.24
C SER A 414 7.50 -19.06 1.52
N PHE A 415 8.44 -18.16 1.79
CA PHE A 415 9.24 -18.12 3.01
C PHE A 415 8.68 -17.04 3.93
N ASN A 416 8.34 -17.40 5.17
CA ASN A 416 7.63 -16.51 6.08
C ASN A 416 8.28 -16.51 7.49
N GLY A 417 8.12 -15.38 8.17
CA GLY A 417 8.30 -15.24 9.61
C GLY A 417 7.09 -14.54 10.23
N PRO A 418 7.17 -14.01 11.46
CA PRO A 418 8.21 -14.24 12.46
C PRO A 418 8.02 -15.57 13.23
N ARG A 419 8.96 -15.86 14.12
CA ARG A 419 8.83 -16.90 15.18
C ARG A 419 8.41 -16.27 16.52
N PRO A 420 7.87 -17.06 17.46
CA PRO A 420 7.75 -16.67 18.86
C PRO A 420 9.09 -16.25 19.49
N THR A 421 8.99 -15.48 20.57
CA THR A 421 10.12 -15.09 21.42
C THR A 421 10.39 -16.17 22.45
N LYS A 422 11.63 -16.67 22.51
CA LYS A 422 12.12 -17.54 23.59
C LYS A 422 12.68 -16.69 24.73
N ASP A 423 12.13 -16.82 25.93
CA ASP A 423 12.71 -16.18 27.10
C ASP A 423 14.07 -16.83 27.44
N LYS A 424 15.12 -16.02 27.58
CA LYS A 424 16.48 -16.52 27.80
C LYS A 424 16.70 -17.16 29.16
N LYS A 425 15.87 -16.84 30.16
CA LYS A 425 15.99 -17.36 31.54
C LYS A 425 15.13 -18.60 31.74
N THR A 426 13.88 -18.57 31.27
CA THR A 426 12.93 -19.66 31.50
C THR A 426 12.87 -20.66 30.35
N GLY A 427 13.31 -20.27 29.14
CA GLY A 427 13.15 -21.07 27.93
C GLY A 427 11.73 -21.06 27.36
N GLU A 428 10.79 -20.36 27.98
CA GLU A 428 9.38 -20.30 27.57
C GLU A 428 9.21 -19.55 26.24
N LEU A 429 8.36 -20.08 25.36
CA LEU A 429 8.00 -19.45 24.09
C LEU A 429 6.74 -18.60 24.25
N THR A 430 6.86 -17.29 24.03
CA THR A 430 5.78 -16.30 24.11
C THR A 430 5.73 -15.46 22.84
N TYR A 431 4.62 -14.78 22.56
CA TYR A 431 4.55 -13.88 21.40
C TYR A 431 3.61 -12.70 21.64
N SER A 432 4.01 -11.54 21.11
CA SER A 432 3.24 -10.30 21.17
C SER A 432 2.06 -10.29 20.18
N LYS A 433 1.13 -9.32 20.37
CA LYS A 433 0.07 -9.00 19.39
C LYS A 433 0.67 -8.79 18.00
N ARG A 434 1.73 -7.98 17.90
CA ARG A 434 2.41 -7.67 16.64
C ARG A 434 2.98 -8.92 15.97
N THR A 435 3.53 -9.85 16.75
CA THR A 435 4.09 -11.12 16.23
C THR A 435 2.98 -12.01 15.66
N LYS A 436 1.83 -12.14 16.35
CA LYS A 436 0.67 -12.91 15.86
C LYS A 436 0.17 -12.37 14.52
N TYR A 437 -0.22 -11.09 14.47
CA TYR A 437 -0.79 -10.52 13.25
C TYR A 437 0.25 -10.34 12.14
N GLY A 438 1.52 -10.12 12.50
CA GLY A 438 2.62 -10.11 11.55
C GLY A 438 2.76 -11.44 10.81
N LEU A 439 2.69 -12.58 11.52
CA LEU A 439 2.71 -13.90 10.88
C LEU A 439 1.52 -14.11 9.95
N ILE A 440 0.31 -13.81 10.44
CA ILE A 440 -0.92 -14.04 9.65
C ILE A 440 -0.91 -13.16 8.40
N SER A 441 -0.58 -11.87 8.53
CA SER A 441 -0.53 -10.92 7.41
C SER A 441 0.51 -11.34 6.38
N VAL A 442 1.74 -11.67 6.79
CA VAL A 442 2.78 -12.04 5.82
C VAL A 442 2.42 -13.34 5.10
N ILE A 443 1.86 -14.35 5.77
CA ILE A 443 1.40 -15.56 5.06
C ILE A 443 0.30 -15.22 4.06
N ILE A 444 -0.64 -14.32 4.41
CA ILE A 444 -1.67 -13.86 3.47
C ILE A 444 -1.02 -13.15 2.27
N HIS A 445 -0.04 -12.30 2.52
CA HIS A 445 0.71 -11.58 1.49
C HIS A 445 1.46 -12.53 0.56
N GLU A 446 2.33 -13.38 1.11
CA GLU A 446 3.21 -14.23 0.31
C GLU A 446 2.46 -15.37 -0.40
N VAL A 447 1.38 -15.90 0.20
CA VAL A 447 0.50 -16.83 -0.51
C VAL A 447 -0.30 -16.09 -1.58
N GLY A 448 -0.71 -14.85 -1.32
CA GLY A 448 -1.36 -13.96 -2.27
C GLY A 448 -0.55 -13.72 -3.54
N HIS A 449 0.79 -13.69 -3.40
CA HIS A 449 1.68 -13.56 -4.55
C HIS A 449 1.58 -14.72 -5.57
N ASN A 450 1.00 -15.86 -5.19
CA ASN A 450 0.67 -16.88 -6.19
C ASN A 450 -0.25 -16.35 -7.29
N TYR A 451 -1.12 -15.38 -6.98
CA TYR A 451 -1.98 -14.70 -7.95
C TYR A 451 -1.21 -13.59 -8.67
N PHE A 452 -0.62 -12.68 -7.89
CA PHE A 452 0.12 -11.52 -8.38
C PHE A 452 1.53 -11.54 -7.81
N PRO A 453 2.57 -12.04 -8.51
CA PRO A 453 2.61 -12.17 -9.96
C PRO A 453 2.72 -13.61 -10.48
N MET A 454 2.60 -14.66 -9.65
CA MET A 454 2.93 -16.02 -10.13
C MET A 454 1.93 -16.58 -11.14
N ILE A 455 0.71 -16.04 -11.23
CA ILE A 455 -0.28 -16.38 -12.27
C ILE A 455 -0.47 -15.20 -13.22
N VAL A 456 -0.60 -13.99 -12.70
CA VAL A 456 -0.66 -12.75 -13.48
C VAL A 456 0.75 -12.16 -13.53
N ASN A 457 1.53 -12.54 -14.53
CA ASN A 457 2.99 -12.41 -14.59
C ASN A 457 3.46 -11.02 -15.01
N SER A 458 3.27 -10.02 -14.15
CA SER A 458 3.80 -8.67 -14.34
C SER A 458 5.34 -8.62 -14.36
N ASP A 459 5.85 -7.54 -14.97
CA ASP A 459 7.28 -7.24 -15.06
C ASP A 459 7.74 -6.40 -13.87
N GLU A 460 8.01 -7.07 -12.75
CA GLU A 460 8.38 -6.38 -11.53
C GLU A 460 9.70 -5.61 -11.63
N ARG A 461 10.63 -6.07 -12.48
CA ARG A 461 11.90 -5.35 -12.75
C ARG A 461 11.66 -3.91 -13.21
N GLN A 462 10.47 -3.65 -13.74
CA GLN A 462 10.04 -2.35 -14.17
C GLN A 462 8.94 -1.73 -13.31
N TRP A 463 7.93 -2.51 -12.88
CA TRP A 463 6.71 -2.00 -12.26
C TRP A 463 6.36 -2.70 -10.95
N THR A 464 7.18 -2.54 -9.91
CA THR A 464 7.00 -3.22 -8.61
C THR A 464 5.61 -3.13 -8.01
N TRP A 465 4.93 -2.00 -8.16
CA TRP A 465 3.58 -1.84 -7.61
C TRP A 465 2.55 -2.82 -8.21
N MET A 466 2.77 -3.36 -9.41
CA MET A 466 1.84 -4.33 -10.01
C MET A 466 1.86 -5.65 -9.25
N ASP A 467 3.00 -5.99 -8.65
CA ASP A 467 3.18 -7.21 -7.88
C ASP A 467 2.75 -6.88 -6.44
N GLU A 468 3.43 -5.92 -5.82
CA GLU A 468 3.30 -5.57 -4.40
C GLU A 468 1.99 -4.84 -4.05
N GLY A 469 1.58 -3.90 -4.91
CA GLY A 469 0.42 -3.04 -4.68
C GLY A 469 -0.90 -3.74 -4.96
N LEU A 470 -0.98 -4.51 -6.06
CA LEU A 470 -2.16 -5.34 -6.34
C LEU A 470 -2.34 -6.41 -5.26
N ASN A 471 -1.25 -7.07 -4.86
CA ASN A 471 -1.27 -8.06 -3.79
C ASN A 471 -1.67 -7.43 -2.44
N SER A 472 -1.07 -6.30 -2.06
CA SER A 472 -1.43 -5.58 -0.82
C SER A 472 -2.91 -5.15 -0.77
N PHE A 473 -3.50 -4.78 -1.90
CA PHE A 473 -4.92 -4.45 -1.95
C PHE A 473 -5.81 -5.66 -1.62
N VAL A 474 -5.52 -6.83 -2.18
CA VAL A 474 -6.30 -8.05 -1.89
C VAL A 474 -5.96 -8.60 -0.50
N GLU A 475 -4.71 -8.47 -0.04
CA GLU A 475 -4.29 -8.74 1.34
C GLU A 475 -5.12 -7.93 2.32
N TYR A 476 -5.33 -6.64 2.08
CA TYR A 476 -6.19 -5.78 2.91
C TYR A 476 -7.60 -6.37 3.05
N LEU A 477 -8.23 -6.74 1.93
CA LEU A 477 -9.57 -7.35 1.95
C LEU A 477 -9.58 -8.70 2.69
N ALA A 478 -8.54 -9.51 2.52
CA ALA A 478 -8.41 -10.79 3.19
C ALA A 478 -8.19 -10.62 4.70
N ALA A 479 -7.36 -9.67 5.13
CA ALA A 479 -7.13 -9.35 6.53
C ALA A 479 -8.41 -8.87 7.22
N GLN A 480 -9.19 -7.99 6.58
CA GLN A 480 -10.50 -7.55 7.07
C GLN A 480 -11.50 -8.72 7.22
N ALA A 481 -11.36 -9.77 6.41
CA ALA A 481 -12.19 -10.97 6.47
C ALA A 481 -11.73 -11.99 7.52
N TRP A 482 -10.51 -11.87 8.07
CA TRP A 482 -9.98 -12.82 9.06
C TRP A 482 -10.63 -12.66 10.43
N GLU A 483 -10.67 -11.44 10.96
CA GLU A 483 -11.38 -11.10 12.19
C GLU A 483 -11.74 -9.61 12.22
N LYS A 484 -12.73 -9.25 13.06
CA LYS A 484 -13.08 -7.85 13.29
C LYS A 484 -11.88 -7.08 13.87
N ASP A 485 -11.64 -5.87 13.37
CA ASP A 485 -10.58 -4.97 13.82
C ASP A 485 -9.16 -5.55 13.65
N PHE A 486 -8.93 -6.35 12.60
CA PHE A 486 -7.59 -6.83 12.23
C PHE A 486 -6.64 -5.64 12.02
N PRO A 487 -5.47 -5.59 12.69
CA PRO A 487 -4.59 -4.43 12.72
C PRO A 487 -3.66 -4.37 11.49
N ILE A 488 -4.23 -4.27 10.29
CA ILE A 488 -3.49 -4.05 9.05
C ILE A 488 -3.27 -2.55 8.82
N GLY A 489 -2.05 -2.15 8.49
CA GLY A 489 -1.66 -0.73 8.37
C GLY A 489 -1.46 -0.24 6.93
N ARG A 490 -1.97 -0.98 5.94
CA ARG A 490 -1.90 -0.64 4.50
C ARG A 490 -3.30 -0.83 3.91
N GLY A 491 -3.82 0.18 3.20
CA GLY A 491 -5.12 0.14 2.55
C GLY A 491 -6.11 1.19 3.05
N ASP A 492 -6.18 1.47 4.35
CA ASP A 492 -7.05 2.56 4.87
C ASP A 492 -6.46 3.93 4.44
N PRO A 493 -7.29 4.86 3.91
CA PRO A 493 -6.83 6.20 3.51
C PRO A 493 -6.10 6.98 4.61
N ARG A 494 -6.41 6.73 5.88
CA ARG A 494 -5.81 7.46 7.01
C ARG A 494 -4.33 7.13 7.18
N ASP A 495 -3.94 5.90 6.90
CA ASP A 495 -2.59 5.40 7.15
C ASP A 495 -1.55 5.95 6.17
N ILE A 496 -1.97 6.42 4.98
CA ILE A 496 -1.05 6.91 3.93
C ILE A 496 -0.74 8.41 4.05
N THR A 497 -1.53 9.18 4.79
CA THR A 497 -1.49 10.66 4.82
C THR A 497 -0.10 11.23 5.14
N ALA A 498 0.63 10.61 6.08
CA ALA A 498 1.99 11.03 6.44
C ALA A 498 2.99 10.84 5.30
N TYR A 499 2.85 9.78 4.50
CA TYR A 499 3.66 9.55 3.31
C TYR A 499 3.30 10.53 2.20
N MET A 500 2.00 10.74 1.95
CA MET A 500 1.52 11.69 0.93
C MET A 500 2.00 13.13 1.21
N ARG A 501 2.12 13.52 2.49
CA ARG A 501 2.68 14.83 2.91
C ARG A 501 4.21 14.91 2.78
N SER A 502 4.90 13.77 2.66
CA SER A 502 6.37 13.74 2.63
C SER A 502 6.91 14.33 1.34
N THR A 503 8.05 15.03 1.41
CA THR A 503 8.80 15.46 0.21
C THR A 503 9.81 14.42 -0.28
N ASN A 504 10.05 13.36 0.49
CA ASN A 504 10.99 12.28 0.14
C ASN A 504 10.27 11.12 -0.55
N GLN A 505 9.64 11.38 -1.69
CA GLN A 505 8.88 10.39 -2.45
C GLN A 505 9.10 10.53 -3.96
N VAL A 506 8.73 9.49 -4.69
CA VAL A 506 8.69 9.43 -6.15
C VAL A 506 7.32 8.90 -6.59
N PRO A 507 6.88 9.14 -7.84
CA PRO A 507 5.64 8.55 -8.36
C PRO A 507 5.62 7.01 -8.24
N ILE A 508 4.43 6.40 -8.22
CA ILE A 508 4.29 4.93 -8.23
C ILE A 508 4.92 4.34 -9.50
N MET A 509 4.81 5.07 -10.62
CA MET A 509 5.39 4.71 -11.92
C MET A 509 6.91 4.94 -11.99
N THR A 510 7.64 4.50 -10.97
CA THR A 510 9.10 4.57 -10.88
C THR A 510 9.71 3.17 -10.93
N ASN A 511 10.83 3.01 -11.64
CA ASN A 511 11.55 1.73 -11.68
C ASN A 511 12.03 1.32 -10.28
N SER A 512 11.96 0.02 -9.97
CA SER A 512 12.26 -0.58 -8.66
C SER A 512 13.61 -0.18 -8.08
N GLU A 513 14.63 -0.05 -8.92
CA GLU A 513 16.00 0.30 -8.51
C GLU A 513 16.13 1.79 -8.11
N SER A 514 15.10 2.61 -8.34
CA SER A 514 15.07 4.05 -8.08
C SER A 514 14.03 4.48 -7.04
N VAL A 515 13.32 3.54 -6.42
CA VAL A 515 12.23 3.86 -5.48
C VAL A 515 12.78 4.37 -4.14
N LEU A 516 12.35 5.57 -3.74
CA LEU A 516 12.58 6.14 -2.41
C LEU A 516 11.38 5.75 -1.51
N GLN A 517 11.62 5.08 -0.38
CA GLN A 517 10.58 4.49 0.49
C GLN A 517 9.77 3.34 -0.14
N PHE A 518 10.47 2.27 -0.53
CA PHE A 518 9.91 1.07 -1.17
C PHE A 518 8.56 0.59 -0.57
N GLY A 519 8.50 0.42 0.76
CA GLY A 519 7.28 -0.03 1.43
C GLY A 519 6.05 0.88 1.26
N ASN A 520 6.24 2.19 1.12
CA ASN A 520 5.13 3.12 0.91
C ASN A 520 4.76 3.24 -0.57
N ASN A 521 5.77 3.33 -1.44
CA ASN A 521 5.56 3.53 -2.88
C ASN A 521 5.03 2.28 -3.58
N ALA A 522 5.58 1.10 -3.28
CA ALA A 522 5.22 -0.15 -3.95
C ALA A 522 4.00 -0.85 -3.35
N TYR A 523 3.76 -0.69 -2.03
CA TYR A 523 2.69 -1.41 -1.33
C TYR A 523 1.56 -0.46 -0.90
N ALA A 524 1.88 0.48 0.00
CA ALA A 524 0.85 1.21 0.74
C ALA A 524 0.06 2.20 -0.14
N LYS A 525 0.75 3.06 -0.92
CA LYS A 525 0.08 4.05 -1.77
C LYS A 525 -0.79 3.40 -2.86
N PRO A 526 -0.33 2.39 -3.62
CA PRO A 526 -1.19 1.70 -4.59
C PRO A 526 -2.37 0.98 -3.93
N ALA A 527 -2.17 0.28 -2.81
CA ALA A 527 -3.25 -0.41 -2.11
C ALA A 527 -4.32 0.55 -1.59
N THR A 528 -3.89 1.68 -0.99
CA THR A 528 -4.80 2.73 -0.55
C THR A 528 -5.51 3.39 -1.72
N ALA A 529 -4.81 3.69 -2.83
CA ALA A 529 -5.43 4.22 -4.04
C ALA A 529 -6.54 3.28 -4.55
N LEU A 530 -6.27 1.98 -4.67
CA LEU A 530 -7.26 1.00 -5.11
C LEU A 530 -8.43 0.87 -4.12
N ASN A 531 -8.18 0.98 -2.81
CA ASN A 531 -9.24 0.98 -1.82
C ASN A 531 -10.13 2.23 -1.90
N ILE A 532 -9.56 3.42 -2.12
CA ILE A 532 -10.32 4.67 -2.39
C ILE A 532 -11.13 4.51 -3.67
N LEU A 533 -10.52 3.98 -4.73
CA LEU A 533 -11.19 3.73 -6.00
C LEU A 533 -12.39 2.79 -5.81
N ARG A 534 -12.25 1.76 -4.99
CA ARG A 534 -13.29 0.78 -4.67
C ARG A 534 -14.40 1.31 -3.76
N GLU A 535 -14.06 1.99 -2.67
CA GLU A 535 -15.03 2.34 -1.61
C GLU A 535 -15.66 3.72 -1.84
N THR A 536 -14.95 4.66 -2.46
CA THR A 536 -15.37 6.05 -2.59
C THR A 536 -15.76 6.45 -4.02
N ILE A 537 -15.05 5.94 -5.04
CA ILE A 537 -15.20 6.43 -6.42
C ILE A 537 -16.14 5.52 -7.25
N LEU A 538 -15.79 4.25 -7.43
CA LEU A 538 -16.55 3.31 -8.26
C LEU A 538 -17.64 2.57 -7.49
N GLY A 539 -17.44 2.36 -6.19
CA GLY A 539 -18.21 1.39 -5.43
C GLY A 539 -17.77 -0.06 -5.70
N ARG A 540 -18.13 -0.95 -4.78
CA ARG A 540 -17.65 -2.33 -4.75
C ARG A 540 -18.06 -3.15 -5.97
N GLU A 541 -19.26 -2.95 -6.49
CA GLU A 541 -19.80 -3.74 -7.61
C GLU A 541 -18.98 -3.56 -8.89
N LEU A 542 -18.79 -2.31 -9.32
CA LEU A 542 -18.02 -1.99 -10.52
C LEU A 542 -16.54 -2.32 -10.35
N PHE A 543 -15.96 -1.95 -9.21
CA PHE A 543 -14.56 -2.22 -8.94
C PHE A 543 -14.26 -3.73 -8.88
N ASP A 544 -15.02 -4.50 -8.08
CA ASP A 544 -14.75 -5.92 -7.89
C ASP A 544 -14.93 -6.69 -9.21
N TYR A 545 -15.90 -6.29 -10.05
CA TYR A 545 -16.05 -6.86 -11.38
C TYR A 545 -14.84 -6.56 -12.28
N ALA A 546 -14.42 -5.30 -12.35
CA ALA A 546 -13.32 -4.86 -13.22
C ALA A 546 -11.97 -5.47 -12.80
N PHE A 547 -11.66 -5.47 -11.50
CA PHE A 547 -10.44 -6.10 -10.97
C PHE A 547 -10.41 -7.61 -11.25
N LYS A 548 -11.56 -8.28 -11.09
CA LYS A 548 -11.70 -9.71 -11.40
C LYS A 548 -11.51 -9.99 -12.89
N GLU A 549 -12.02 -9.11 -13.75
CA GLU A 549 -11.87 -9.20 -15.19
C GLU A 549 -10.41 -9.02 -15.63
N TYR A 550 -9.68 -8.09 -15.03
CA TYR A 550 -8.23 -7.95 -15.22
C TYR A 550 -7.50 -9.26 -14.91
N ALA A 551 -7.74 -9.83 -13.72
CA ALA A 551 -7.12 -11.09 -13.32
C ALA A 551 -7.43 -12.23 -14.31
N ARG A 552 -8.66 -12.29 -14.82
CA ARG A 552 -9.08 -13.31 -15.82
C ARG A 552 -8.41 -13.11 -17.18
N ARG A 553 -8.39 -11.89 -17.71
CA ARG A 553 -7.74 -11.56 -18.99
C ARG A 553 -6.27 -11.96 -18.99
N TRP A 554 -5.60 -11.66 -17.87
CA TRP A 554 -4.15 -11.81 -17.74
C TRP A 554 -3.70 -13.07 -16.99
N LYS A 555 -4.62 -14.01 -16.68
CA LYS A 555 -4.26 -15.34 -16.16
C LYS A 555 -3.26 -16.02 -17.08
N PHE A 556 -2.10 -16.36 -16.52
CA PHE A 556 -0.92 -16.94 -17.18
C PHE A 556 -0.37 -16.10 -18.33
N LYS A 557 -0.44 -14.77 -18.21
CA LYS A 557 0.07 -13.79 -19.19
C LYS A 557 0.78 -12.64 -18.49
N ARG A 558 1.40 -11.73 -19.28
CA ARG A 558 2.25 -10.62 -18.81
C ARG A 558 1.61 -9.25 -19.06
N PRO A 559 0.80 -8.73 -18.12
CA PRO A 559 0.24 -7.38 -18.22
C PRO A 559 1.29 -6.30 -17.96
N THR A 560 1.02 -5.11 -18.47
CA THR A 560 1.67 -3.86 -18.11
C THR A 560 0.70 -2.94 -17.37
N PRO A 561 1.15 -1.82 -16.76
CA PRO A 561 0.26 -0.84 -16.13
C PRO A 561 -0.87 -0.36 -17.04
N ALA A 562 -0.58 -0.17 -18.34
CA ALA A 562 -1.58 0.27 -19.31
C ALA A 562 -2.71 -0.75 -19.51
N ASP A 563 -2.40 -2.05 -19.42
CA ASP A 563 -3.41 -3.11 -19.54
C ASP A 563 -4.32 -3.16 -18.31
N PHE A 564 -3.77 -2.88 -17.12
CA PHE A 564 -4.54 -2.74 -15.89
C PHE A 564 -5.46 -1.52 -15.95
N PHE A 565 -4.93 -0.33 -16.23
CA PHE A 565 -5.73 0.91 -16.29
C PHE A 565 -6.87 0.80 -17.29
N ARG A 566 -6.59 0.34 -18.52
CA ARG A 566 -7.61 0.13 -19.55
C ARG A 566 -8.65 -0.91 -19.16
N THR A 567 -8.25 -2.01 -18.51
CA THR A 567 -9.23 -3.01 -18.06
C THR A 567 -10.13 -2.44 -16.97
N MET A 568 -9.58 -1.67 -16.04
CA MET A 568 -10.37 -1.04 -14.98
C MET A 568 -11.41 -0.08 -15.56
N GLU A 569 -11.04 0.72 -16.56
CA GLU A 569 -11.96 1.65 -17.24
C GLU A 569 -12.98 0.94 -18.13
N ASP A 570 -12.53 0.02 -19.00
CA ASP A 570 -13.37 -0.75 -19.92
C ASP A 570 -14.45 -1.56 -19.17
N ALA A 571 -14.06 -2.26 -18.11
CA ALA A 571 -14.98 -3.13 -17.38
C ALA A 571 -15.85 -2.38 -16.36
N SER A 572 -15.45 -1.19 -15.91
CA SER A 572 -16.27 -0.36 -15.01
C SER A 572 -17.17 0.64 -15.75
N GLY A 573 -16.83 1.02 -16.98
CA GLY A 573 -17.53 2.05 -17.75
C GLY A 573 -17.27 3.49 -17.27
N THR A 574 -16.17 3.71 -16.54
CA THR A 574 -15.81 5.01 -15.94
C THR A 574 -14.45 5.47 -16.46
N ASP A 575 -14.34 6.74 -16.82
CA ASP A 575 -13.05 7.40 -17.12
C ASP A 575 -12.29 7.64 -15.81
N LEU A 576 -11.10 7.04 -15.69
CA LEU A 576 -10.26 7.08 -14.51
C LEU A 576 -8.90 7.74 -14.78
N ASP A 577 -8.75 8.40 -15.93
CA ASP A 577 -7.48 8.99 -16.35
C ASP A 577 -6.96 10.02 -15.35
N TRP A 578 -7.85 10.84 -14.80
CA TRP A 578 -7.52 11.81 -13.74
C TRP A 578 -7.00 11.11 -12.47
N PHE A 579 -7.56 9.95 -12.14
CA PHE A 579 -7.23 9.19 -10.94
C PHE A 579 -5.86 8.54 -11.10
N TRP A 580 -5.66 7.82 -12.21
CA TRP A 580 -4.38 7.21 -12.54
C TRP A 580 -3.27 8.26 -12.65
N ARG A 581 -3.53 9.38 -13.34
CA ARG A 581 -2.59 10.50 -13.45
C ARG A 581 -2.16 11.01 -12.08
N GLY A 582 -3.12 11.39 -11.23
CA GLY A 582 -2.83 11.93 -9.91
C GLY A 582 -2.10 10.94 -9.02
N TRP A 583 -2.66 9.73 -8.82
CA TRP A 583 -2.12 8.77 -7.85
C TRP A 583 -0.84 8.09 -8.32
N PHE A 584 -0.69 7.79 -9.61
CA PHE A 584 0.39 6.92 -10.12
C PHE A 584 1.54 7.67 -10.76
N TYR A 585 1.26 8.78 -11.45
CA TYR A 585 2.27 9.54 -12.20
C TYR A 585 2.79 10.78 -11.47
N THR A 586 2.19 11.15 -10.32
CA THR A 586 2.63 12.30 -9.52
C THR A 586 2.91 11.95 -8.07
N THR A 587 3.45 12.94 -7.35
CA THR A 587 3.60 12.94 -5.89
C THR A 587 2.61 13.91 -5.23
N ASP A 588 1.60 14.39 -5.97
CA ASP A 588 0.57 15.28 -5.45
C ASP A 588 -0.20 14.58 -4.31
N ALA A 589 -0.73 15.37 -3.39
CA ALA A 589 -1.51 14.92 -2.23
C ALA A 589 -2.93 15.47 -2.27
N VAL A 590 -3.85 14.83 -1.56
CA VAL A 590 -5.18 15.41 -1.32
C VAL A 590 -5.06 16.38 -0.16
N ASP A 591 -5.38 17.65 -0.38
CA ASP A 591 -5.58 18.69 0.65
C ASP A 591 -6.66 19.63 0.13
N VAL A 592 -7.91 19.40 0.55
CA VAL A 592 -9.09 20.16 0.10
C VAL A 592 -9.60 21.04 1.23
N SER A 593 -9.29 22.32 1.11
CA SER A 593 -9.70 23.35 2.05
C SER A 593 -11.12 23.81 1.81
N LEU A 594 -11.94 23.82 2.86
CA LEU A 594 -13.18 24.58 2.92
C LEU A 594 -12.82 26.02 3.32
N ASP A 595 -12.83 26.93 2.35
CA ASP A 595 -12.32 28.28 2.53
C ASP A 595 -13.34 29.23 3.13
N ASN A 596 -14.55 29.23 2.58
CA ASN A 596 -15.62 30.17 2.95
C ASN A 596 -17.02 29.60 2.65
N ILE A 597 -18.01 30.08 3.42
CA ILE A 597 -19.43 29.84 3.17
C ILE A 597 -20.15 31.18 3.23
N SER A 598 -20.83 31.53 2.13
CA SER A 598 -21.67 32.71 2.03
C SER A 598 -23.13 32.31 1.96
N GLU A 599 -23.92 32.74 2.95
CA GLU A 599 -25.37 32.50 3.01
C GLU A 599 -26.11 33.60 2.23
N PHE A 600 -27.07 33.18 1.42
CA PHE A 600 -27.98 34.04 0.68
C PHE A 600 -29.42 33.54 0.83
N ASN A 601 -30.33 34.50 1.00
CA ASN A 601 -31.76 34.28 0.84
C ASN A 601 -32.21 34.89 -0.49
N LEU A 602 -33.18 34.26 -1.15
CA LEU A 602 -33.81 34.87 -2.32
C LEU A 602 -34.56 36.13 -1.89
N ASN A 603 -34.16 37.28 -2.43
CA ASN A 603 -34.87 38.55 -2.23
C ASN A 603 -36.26 38.44 -2.89
N THR A 604 -37.31 38.52 -2.08
CA THR A 604 -38.70 38.36 -2.50
C THR A 604 -39.21 39.52 -3.37
N LYS A 605 -38.45 40.62 -3.41
CA LYS A 605 -38.81 41.93 -3.95
C LYS A 605 -39.95 42.63 -3.23
N ASP A 606 -40.62 41.95 -2.29
CA ASP A 606 -41.73 42.52 -1.52
C ASP A 606 -41.18 43.48 -0.45
N PRO A 607 -41.43 44.78 -0.55
CA PRO A 607 -40.87 45.76 0.37
C PRO A 607 -41.30 45.55 1.82
N GLU A 608 -42.46 44.92 2.07
CA GLU A 608 -42.91 44.59 3.42
C GLU A 608 -42.02 43.51 4.05
N VAL A 609 -41.56 42.54 3.25
CA VAL A 609 -40.64 41.49 3.70
C VAL A 609 -39.22 42.02 3.79
N GLU A 610 -38.74 42.70 2.74
CA GLU A 610 -37.33 43.12 2.65
C GLU A 610 -36.98 44.22 3.66
N LYS A 611 -37.86 45.20 3.91
CA LYS A 611 -37.59 46.24 4.91
C LYS A 611 -37.73 45.72 6.34
N ALA A 612 -38.67 44.82 6.61
CA ALA A 612 -38.76 44.16 7.91
C ALA A 612 -37.51 43.33 8.22
N TRP A 613 -37.00 42.60 7.22
CA TRP A 613 -35.73 41.87 7.32
C TRP A 613 -34.54 42.81 7.56
N ALA A 614 -34.44 43.91 6.81
CA ALA A 614 -33.37 44.90 6.98
C ALA A 614 -33.42 45.57 8.37
N ARG A 615 -34.61 45.88 8.89
CA ARG A 615 -34.81 46.42 10.24
C ARG A 615 -34.32 45.43 11.30
N ALA A 616 -34.68 44.15 11.17
CA ALA A 616 -34.23 43.11 12.09
C ALA A 616 -32.71 42.94 12.08
N ARG A 617 -32.09 42.97 10.90
CA ARG A 617 -30.62 42.93 10.73
C ARG A 617 -29.92 44.12 11.38
N HIS A 618 -30.46 45.33 11.20
CA HIS A 618 -29.90 46.52 11.84
C HIS A 618 -30.02 46.45 13.37
N ALA A 619 -31.09 45.87 13.90
CA ALA A 619 -31.25 45.67 15.35
C ALA A 619 -30.28 44.64 15.95
N GLU A 620 -29.72 43.73 15.15
CA GLU A 620 -28.67 42.79 15.56
C GLU A 620 -27.26 43.42 15.58
N GLU A 621 -27.09 44.60 15.00
CA GLU A 621 -25.81 45.30 15.00
C GLU A 621 -25.41 45.67 16.43
N PRO A 622 -24.12 45.53 16.82
CA PRO A 622 -23.68 45.90 18.15
C PRO A 622 -23.99 47.37 18.43
N VAL A 623 -24.70 47.64 19.52
CA VAL A 623 -24.98 49.00 19.96
C VAL A 623 -23.65 49.73 20.14
N SER A 624 -23.52 50.93 19.54
CA SER A 624 -22.26 51.67 19.61
C SER A 624 -21.90 52.01 21.06
N VAL A 625 -20.60 52.06 21.38
CA VAL A 625 -20.14 52.49 22.72
C VAL A 625 -20.68 53.87 23.07
N THR A 626 -20.87 54.74 22.08
CA THR A 626 -21.50 56.05 22.24
C THR A 626 -22.95 55.91 22.71
N ASP A 627 -23.75 55.07 22.05
CA ASP A 627 -25.16 54.88 22.41
C ASP A 627 -25.32 54.19 23.76
N GLN A 628 -24.47 53.20 24.07
CA GLN A 628 -24.41 52.57 25.40
C GLN A 628 -24.11 53.61 26.50
N ARG A 629 -23.19 54.53 26.26
CA ARG A 629 -22.83 55.59 27.24
C ARG A 629 -23.85 56.72 27.31
N ASN A 630 -24.58 56.94 26.23
CA ASN A 630 -25.66 57.92 26.18
C ASN A 630 -26.98 57.35 26.72
N GLU A 631 -26.99 56.10 27.22
CA GLU A 631 -28.12 55.54 27.94
C GLU A 631 -28.44 56.42 29.17
N GLY A 632 -29.65 56.98 29.22
CA GLY A 632 -30.06 57.95 30.24
C GLY A 632 -29.73 59.41 29.93
N MET A 633 -29.11 59.73 28.79
CA MET A 633 -28.94 61.12 28.34
C MET A 633 -30.31 61.73 28.00
N VAL A 634 -30.62 62.86 28.64
CA VAL A 634 -31.87 63.58 28.38
C VAL A 634 -31.82 64.25 27.00
N ARG A 635 -32.72 63.86 26.09
CA ARG A 635 -32.80 64.46 24.75
C ARG A 635 -33.80 65.61 24.73
N LYS A 636 -33.52 66.63 23.90
CA LYS A 636 -34.37 67.83 23.76
C LYS A 636 -35.79 67.47 23.27
N VAL A 637 -35.91 66.48 22.41
CA VAL A 637 -37.19 65.96 21.87
C VAL A 637 -38.02 65.23 22.92
N ASP A 638 -37.39 64.65 23.95
CA ASP A 638 -38.10 64.02 25.07
C ASP A 638 -38.70 65.07 26.02
N GLN A 639 -38.02 66.22 26.15
CA GLN A 639 -38.50 67.37 26.94
C GLN A 639 -39.57 68.20 26.21
N GLN A 640 -39.62 68.15 24.88
CA GLN A 640 -40.53 68.94 24.06
C GLN A 640 -41.20 68.06 22.99
N PRO A 641 -42.27 67.33 23.34
CA PRO A 641 -42.94 66.41 22.42
C PRO A 641 -43.43 67.06 21.11
N ALA A 642 -43.67 68.37 21.09
CA ALA A 642 -44.04 69.12 19.88
C ALA A 642 -42.93 69.17 18.81
N LEU A 643 -41.69 68.78 19.16
CA LEU A 643 -40.59 68.63 18.20
C LEU A 643 -40.59 67.26 17.51
N LYS A 644 -41.45 66.32 17.93
CA LYS A 644 -41.61 65.03 17.22
C LYS A 644 -42.35 65.26 15.91
N ASP A 645 -41.80 64.73 14.82
CA ASP A 645 -42.39 64.79 13.49
C ASP A 645 -42.53 63.39 12.87
N PHE A 646 -42.82 63.36 11.57
CA PHE A 646 -42.94 62.14 10.77
C PHE A 646 -41.74 61.19 10.95
N TYR A 647 -40.51 61.69 11.05
CA TYR A 647 -39.30 60.88 11.14
C TYR A 647 -39.04 60.34 12.57
N ASN A 648 -39.76 60.84 13.57
CA ASN A 648 -39.72 60.27 14.92
C ASN A 648 -40.63 59.05 15.07
N GLU A 649 -41.64 58.89 14.19
CA GLU A 649 -42.55 57.74 14.16
C GLU A 649 -42.23 56.76 13.02
N HIS A 650 -41.47 57.21 12.01
CA HIS A 650 -41.08 56.42 10.84
C HIS A 650 -39.56 56.39 10.67
N ASP A 651 -38.98 55.21 10.84
CA ASP A 651 -37.56 54.97 10.58
C ASP A 651 -37.28 54.69 9.10
N ASP A 652 -36.00 54.52 8.76
CA ASP A 652 -35.51 54.21 7.41
C ASP A 652 -36.09 52.92 6.81
N PHE A 653 -36.68 52.05 7.63
CA PHE A 653 -37.27 50.78 7.23
C PHE A 653 -38.79 50.87 7.04
N THR A 654 -39.39 52.05 7.19
CA THR A 654 -40.82 52.25 6.93
C THR A 654 -41.14 52.05 5.44
N VAL A 655 -42.11 51.19 5.11
CA VAL A 655 -42.51 50.91 3.72
C VAL A 655 -43.37 52.05 3.15
N THR A 656 -42.95 52.59 2.00
CA THR A 656 -43.64 53.69 1.33
C THR A 656 -44.58 53.18 0.24
N ASN A 657 -45.53 54.02 -0.19
CA ASN A 657 -46.39 53.69 -1.32
C ASN A 657 -45.61 53.59 -2.65
N ALA A 658 -44.49 54.31 -2.79
CA ALA A 658 -43.61 54.19 -3.95
C ALA A 658 -42.97 52.79 -4.01
N ASP A 659 -42.56 52.23 -2.86
CA ASP A 659 -42.01 50.88 -2.78
C ASP A 659 -43.03 49.82 -3.23
N ARG A 660 -44.29 49.93 -2.77
CA ARG A 660 -45.38 49.01 -3.15
C ARG A 660 -45.73 49.08 -4.64
N ASN A 661 -45.74 50.29 -5.22
CA ASN A 661 -45.98 50.45 -6.65
C ASN A 661 -44.86 49.82 -7.50
N LYS A 662 -43.60 50.06 -7.12
CA LYS A 662 -42.43 49.47 -7.78
C LYS A 662 -42.46 47.94 -7.72
N TYR A 663 -42.86 47.37 -6.59
CA TYR A 663 -43.03 45.92 -6.45
C TYR A 663 -44.10 45.37 -7.40
N ARG A 664 -45.27 46.00 -7.47
CA ARG A 664 -46.36 45.59 -8.37
C ARG A 664 -45.92 45.61 -9.83
N GLU A 665 -45.29 46.69 -10.28
CA GLU A 665 -44.74 46.82 -11.64
C GLU A 665 -43.70 45.73 -11.94
N THR A 666 -42.80 45.47 -10.99
CA THR A 666 -41.80 44.41 -11.11
C THR A 666 -42.46 43.04 -11.25
N MET A 667 -43.49 42.76 -10.45
CA MET A 667 -44.21 41.48 -10.50
C MET A 667 -45.02 41.31 -11.78
N GLU A 668 -45.65 42.37 -12.31
CA GLU A 668 -46.37 42.30 -13.59
C GLU A 668 -45.46 41.90 -14.76
N GLY A 669 -44.18 42.32 -14.74
CA GLY A 669 -43.19 41.98 -15.76
C GLY A 669 -42.59 40.57 -15.69
N LEU A 670 -42.92 39.77 -14.66
CA LEU A 670 -42.38 38.42 -14.48
C LEU A 670 -43.32 37.32 -15.01
N GLU A 671 -42.72 36.29 -15.61
CA GLU A 671 -43.41 35.05 -16.02
C GLU A 671 -43.85 34.22 -14.79
N PRO A 672 -44.83 33.31 -14.92
CA PRO A 672 -45.31 32.49 -13.80
C PRO A 672 -44.20 31.72 -13.07
N TRP A 673 -43.28 31.06 -13.80
CA TRP A 673 -42.20 30.30 -13.18
C TRP A 673 -41.18 31.18 -12.44
N GLN A 674 -40.98 32.44 -12.87
CA GLN A 674 -40.12 33.40 -12.20
C GLN A 674 -40.74 33.87 -10.88
N LYS A 675 -42.06 34.10 -10.87
CA LYS A 675 -42.82 34.41 -9.65
C LYS A 675 -42.79 33.28 -8.65
N ASP A 676 -42.90 32.03 -9.13
CA ASP A 676 -42.86 30.86 -8.27
C ASP A 676 -41.46 30.63 -7.68
N LEU A 677 -40.39 30.96 -8.43
CA LEU A 677 -39.01 30.92 -7.91
C LEU A 677 -38.82 31.86 -6.71
N LEU A 678 -39.36 33.10 -6.78
CA LEU A 678 -39.29 34.06 -5.67
C LEU A 678 -40.04 33.62 -4.40
N LYS A 679 -40.97 32.66 -4.52
CA LYS A 679 -41.77 32.13 -3.40
C LYS A 679 -41.16 30.89 -2.73
N GLN A 680 -40.09 30.32 -3.26
CA GLN A 680 -39.60 29.02 -2.78
C GLN A 680 -38.99 29.04 -1.37
N GLY A 681 -38.62 30.21 -0.85
CA GLY A 681 -38.12 30.39 0.52
C GLY A 681 -36.87 29.56 0.85
N LYS A 682 -36.07 29.19 -0.16
CA LYS A 682 -34.86 28.37 0.01
C LYS A 682 -33.69 29.21 0.52
N TYR A 683 -32.80 28.54 1.26
CA TYR A 683 -31.50 29.06 1.63
C TYR A 683 -30.47 28.62 0.60
N LEU A 684 -29.67 29.56 0.13
CA LEU A 684 -28.64 29.37 -0.89
C LEU A 684 -27.27 29.59 -0.25
N TYR A 685 -26.36 28.64 -0.40
CA TYR A 685 -25.01 28.74 0.14
C TYR A 685 -23.98 28.62 -0.97
N LEU A 686 -23.14 29.64 -1.13
CA LEU A 686 -21.94 29.54 -1.95
C LEU A 686 -20.78 29.09 -1.07
N VAL A 687 -20.25 27.91 -1.36
CA VAL A 687 -19.16 27.29 -0.63
C VAL A 687 -17.91 27.27 -1.49
N ASP A 688 -16.86 27.93 -1.02
CA ASP A 688 -15.58 27.99 -1.71
C ASP A 688 -14.66 26.87 -1.24
N PHE A 689 -14.10 26.13 -2.18
CA PHE A 689 -13.10 25.09 -1.93
C PHE A 689 -11.80 25.38 -2.69
N SER A 690 -10.67 25.12 -2.05
CA SER A 690 -9.34 25.14 -2.70
C SER A 690 -8.66 23.78 -2.60
N ASN A 691 -8.11 23.30 -3.71
CA ASN A 691 -7.22 22.14 -3.77
C ASN A 691 -5.77 22.63 -3.60
N LYS A 692 -5.21 22.42 -2.41
CA LYS A 692 -3.85 22.85 -2.05
C LYS A 692 -2.79 21.79 -2.34
N GLY A 693 -3.19 20.52 -2.32
CA GLY A 693 -2.26 19.39 -2.44
C GLY A 693 -1.99 18.97 -3.90
N GLY A 694 -2.80 19.46 -4.85
CA GLY A 694 -2.66 19.21 -6.28
C GLY A 694 -3.46 17.99 -6.76
N LEU A 695 -3.68 16.99 -5.91
CA LEU A 695 -4.42 15.80 -6.28
C LEU A 695 -5.93 16.07 -6.20
N VAL A 696 -6.60 16.03 -7.35
CA VAL A 696 -8.06 16.20 -7.42
C VAL A 696 -8.78 15.00 -6.79
N SER A 697 -9.87 15.27 -6.08
CA SER A 697 -10.67 14.26 -5.39
C SER A 697 -12.15 14.63 -5.36
N PRO A 698 -13.07 13.66 -5.13
CA PRO A 698 -14.47 13.97 -4.86
C PRO A 698 -14.65 14.83 -3.60
N LEU A 699 -15.70 15.65 -3.58
CA LEU A 699 -16.13 16.36 -2.36
C LEU A 699 -17.18 15.52 -1.63
N ILE A 700 -16.95 15.20 -0.37
CA ILE A 700 -17.91 14.46 0.47
C ILE A 700 -18.31 15.39 1.60
N LEU A 701 -19.52 15.91 1.52
CA LEU A 701 -19.97 17.02 2.35
C LEU A 701 -21.00 16.53 3.37
N GLU A 702 -20.65 16.54 4.67
CA GLU A 702 -21.64 16.45 5.73
C GLU A 702 -22.23 17.83 6.00
N ILE A 703 -23.48 18.01 5.60
CA ILE A 703 -24.26 19.23 5.81
C ILE A 703 -25.11 19.02 7.08
N THR A 704 -24.94 19.88 8.07
CA THR A 704 -25.79 19.90 9.28
C THR A 704 -26.73 21.10 9.22
N LEU A 705 -28.04 20.83 9.23
CA LEU A 705 -29.09 21.85 9.21
C LEU A 705 -29.40 22.36 10.62
N LYS A 706 -30.12 23.48 10.71
CA LYS A 706 -30.56 24.09 11.99
C LYS A 706 -31.39 23.15 12.85
N SER A 707 -32.18 22.26 12.27
CA SER A 707 -32.89 21.18 12.98
C SER A 707 -31.97 20.13 13.63
N GLY A 708 -30.68 20.11 13.29
CA GLY A 708 -29.73 19.06 13.65
C GLY A 708 -29.72 17.88 12.67
N LYS A 709 -30.57 17.89 11.64
CA LYS A 709 -30.54 16.88 10.56
C LYS A 709 -29.22 16.96 9.82
N LYS A 710 -28.60 15.79 9.59
CA LYS A 710 -27.38 15.63 8.82
C LYS A 710 -27.65 14.94 7.49
N THR A 711 -27.03 15.43 6.41
CA THR A 711 -27.08 14.81 5.08
C THR A 711 -25.68 14.74 4.49
N ILE A 712 -25.40 13.66 3.76
CA ILE A 712 -24.15 13.49 3.02
C ILE A 712 -24.42 13.78 1.54
N GLU A 713 -23.76 14.79 0.99
CA GLU A 713 -23.72 15.05 -0.45
C GLU A 713 -22.35 14.63 -1.00
N ARG A 714 -22.35 13.81 -2.05
CA ARG A 714 -21.14 13.33 -2.74
C ARG A 714 -21.06 14.00 -4.10
N VAL A 715 -20.06 14.86 -4.29
CA VAL A 715 -19.79 15.55 -5.54
C VAL A 715 -18.61 14.85 -6.23
N PRO A 716 -18.75 14.40 -7.50
CA PRO A 716 -17.67 13.77 -8.24
C PRO A 716 -16.43 14.67 -8.42
N ALA A 717 -15.27 14.06 -8.66
CA ALA A 717 -14.00 14.79 -8.82
C ALA A 717 -14.02 15.77 -10.00
N GLU A 718 -14.87 15.54 -11.00
CA GLU A 718 -15.08 16.37 -12.20
C GLU A 718 -15.57 17.80 -11.87
N VAL A 719 -15.92 18.08 -10.61
CA VAL A 719 -16.10 19.46 -10.13
C VAL A 719 -14.86 20.33 -10.40
N TRP A 720 -13.67 19.73 -10.39
CA TRP A 720 -12.38 20.40 -10.59
C TRP A 720 -11.98 20.61 -12.06
N ARG A 721 -12.74 20.09 -13.04
CA ARG A 721 -12.30 19.99 -14.46
C ARG A 721 -11.99 21.30 -15.18
N TYR A 722 -12.57 22.41 -14.76
CA TYR A 722 -12.30 23.73 -15.35
C TYR A 722 -11.45 24.64 -14.47
N SER A 723 -11.24 24.24 -13.22
CA SER A 723 -10.44 24.98 -12.24
C SER A 723 -9.92 23.98 -11.20
N PRO A 724 -8.75 23.37 -11.46
CA PRO A 724 -8.22 22.30 -10.61
C PRO A 724 -7.74 22.78 -9.25
N THR A 725 -7.64 24.10 -9.06
CA THR A 725 -7.11 24.74 -7.84
C THR A 725 -8.21 25.32 -6.95
N LYS A 726 -9.31 25.83 -7.51
CA LYS A 726 -10.36 26.50 -6.73
C LYS A 726 -11.72 26.43 -7.39
N ILE A 727 -12.77 26.11 -6.63
CA ILE A 727 -14.16 26.07 -7.10
C ILE A 727 -15.11 26.69 -6.08
N THR A 728 -16.27 27.13 -6.55
CA THR A 728 -17.41 27.53 -5.71
C THR A 728 -18.59 26.62 -6.00
N LYS A 729 -19.14 25.99 -4.98
CA LYS A 729 -20.30 25.09 -5.07
C LYS A 729 -21.54 25.78 -4.48
N LEU A 730 -22.64 25.78 -5.22
CA LEU A 730 -23.94 26.19 -4.71
C LEU A 730 -24.61 24.99 -3.99
N LEU A 731 -24.98 25.18 -2.73
CA LEU A 731 -25.85 24.28 -1.98
C LEU A 731 -27.21 24.97 -1.77
N VAL A 732 -28.30 24.20 -1.86
CA VAL A 732 -29.67 24.71 -1.69
C VAL A 732 -30.38 23.88 -0.63
N THR A 733 -30.91 24.53 0.40
CA THR A 733 -31.53 23.84 1.54
C THR A 733 -32.86 24.48 1.95
N ASP A 734 -33.69 23.69 2.63
CA ASP A 734 -34.97 24.14 3.20
C ASP A 734 -34.81 24.84 4.55
N GLU A 735 -33.67 24.64 5.20
CA GLU A 735 -33.31 25.18 6.51
C GLU A 735 -31.88 25.73 6.48
N PRO A 736 -31.52 26.68 7.37
CA PRO A 736 -30.16 27.17 7.44
C PRO A 736 -29.14 26.07 7.75
N ILE A 737 -27.96 26.13 7.13
CA ILE A 737 -26.80 25.29 7.45
C ILE A 737 -26.12 25.84 8.71
N THR A 738 -25.86 24.97 9.69
CA THR A 738 -25.15 25.33 10.93
C THR A 738 -23.73 24.77 10.97
N ALA A 739 -23.44 23.71 10.22
CA ALA A 739 -22.09 23.20 10.04
C ALA A 739 -21.95 22.49 8.69
N LEU A 740 -20.74 22.58 8.12
CA LEU A 740 -20.32 21.82 6.94
C LEU A 740 -18.97 21.17 7.22
N THR A 741 -18.83 19.87 6.91
CA THR A 741 -17.55 19.15 7.02
C THR A 741 -17.25 18.43 5.72
N GLN A 742 -16.11 18.75 5.10
CA GLN A 742 -15.54 18.02 3.96
C GLN A 742 -14.83 16.75 4.45
N ASP A 743 -15.03 15.66 3.72
CA ASP A 743 -14.49 14.33 4.04
C ASP A 743 -14.73 13.92 5.51
N PRO A 744 -15.99 13.86 5.98
CA PRO A 744 -16.33 13.57 7.37
C PRO A 744 -15.90 12.16 7.82
N TYR A 745 -15.60 11.26 6.88
CA TYR A 745 -15.22 9.88 7.13
C TYR A 745 -13.73 9.61 6.90
N TRP A 746 -12.97 10.60 6.41
CA TRP A 746 -11.55 10.49 6.05
C TRP A 746 -11.30 9.40 5.01
N GLU A 747 -12.14 9.38 3.97
CA GLU A 747 -12.12 8.38 2.92
C GLU A 747 -11.30 8.82 1.68
N THR A 748 -10.82 10.07 1.63
CA THR A 748 -10.05 10.61 0.48
C THR A 748 -8.53 10.66 0.69
N ALA A 749 -8.04 10.32 1.89
CA ALA A 749 -6.65 10.53 2.32
C ALA A 749 -6.21 12.01 2.34
N ASP A 750 -7.13 12.91 2.72
CA ASP A 750 -6.81 14.33 2.93
C ASP A 750 -5.70 14.49 3.99
N VAL A 751 -4.60 15.14 3.62
CA VAL A 751 -3.44 15.30 4.48
C VAL A 751 -3.62 16.42 5.51
N ASP A 752 -4.61 17.31 5.40
CA ASP A 752 -4.87 18.39 6.38
C ASP A 752 -6.35 18.52 6.73
N THR A 753 -6.82 17.63 7.60
CA THR A 753 -8.22 17.64 8.08
C THR A 753 -8.60 18.87 8.92
N SER A 754 -7.64 19.73 9.30
CA SER A 754 -7.92 20.92 10.11
C SER A 754 -8.64 22.02 9.33
N ASN A 755 -8.57 21.97 8.00
CA ASN A 755 -9.17 22.94 7.10
C ASN A 755 -10.49 22.47 6.45
N ASN A 756 -11.04 21.34 6.91
CA ASN A 756 -12.23 20.70 6.33
C ASN A 756 -13.57 21.19 6.89
N SER A 757 -13.59 22.00 7.94
CA SER A 757 -14.82 22.31 8.70
C SER A 757 -15.17 23.79 8.71
N TRP A 758 -16.46 24.07 8.56
CA TRP A 758 -17.08 25.36 8.87
C TRP A 758 -18.18 25.20 9.94
N PRO A 759 -18.18 26.04 11.01
CA PRO A 759 -17.07 26.89 11.43
C PRO A 759 -15.80 26.08 11.72
N ARG A 760 -14.61 26.71 11.63
CA ARG A 760 -13.34 26.01 11.89
C ARG A 760 -13.33 25.46 13.32
N LYS A 761 -13.03 24.17 13.44
CA LYS A 761 -12.93 23.47 14.74
C LYS A 761 -11.48 23.54 15.22
N ALA A 762 -11.26 23.91 16.48
CA ALA A 762 -9.94 23.80 17.09
C ALA A 762 -9.58 22.31 17.26
N ALA A 763 -8.44 21.87 16.74
CA ALA A 763 -7.95 20.50 16.93
C ALA A 763 -7.43 20.34 18.38
N PRO A 764 -8.05 19.49 19.23
CA PRO A 764 -7.56 19.26 20.58
C PRO A 764 -6.19 18.55 20.53
N SER A 765 -5.19 19.09 21.23
CA SER A 765 -3.86 18.50 21.37
C SER A 765 -3.52 18.28 22.84
N ARG A 766 -2.70 17.26 23.14
CA ARG A 766 -2.16 16.98 24.48
C ARG A 766 -0.64 17.03 24.43
N LEU A 767 -0.02 17.79 25.33
CA LEU A 767 1.42 17.85 25.51
C LEU A 767 1.86 16.79 26.53
N GLU A 768 2.51 15.73 26.07
CA GLU A 768 3.13 14.73 26.94
C GLU A 768 4.64 14.98 27.04
N LEU A 769 5.17 15.08 28.27
CA LEU A 769 6.60 15.16 28.54
C LEU A 769 7.13 13.77 28.90
N PHE A 770 7.93 13.15 28.03
CA PHE A 770 8.51 11.83 28.28
C PHE A 770 10.00 11.75 27.93
N LYS A 771 10.75 10.90 28.63
CA LYS A 771 12.07 10.43 28.19
C LYS A 771 11.86 9.24 27.26
N MET A 772 12.47 9.27 26.09
CA MET A 772 12.25 8.26 25.05
C MET A 772 12.86 6.90 25.45
N GLU A 773 12.03 5.97 25.90
CA GLU A 773 12.35 4.53 25.93
C GLU A 773 11.36 3.78 25.03
N ARG A 774 11.86 3.24 23.91
CA ARG A 774 11.06 2.37 23.03
C ARG A 774 11.10 0.93 23.55
N LYS A 775 10.03 0.48 24.21
CA LYS A 775 9.81 -0.94 24.52
C LYS A 775 8.62 -1.45 23.72
N ASN A 776 8.77 -2.57 22.99
CA ASN A 776 7.63 -3.26 22.38
C ASN A 776 6.94 -4.08 23.48
N PRO A 777 5.68 -3.79 23.86
CA PRO A 777 5.00 -4.53 24.91
C PRO A 777 4.66 -5.96 24.44
N ASP A 778 5.03 -6.95 25.25
CA ASP A 778 4.66 -8.35 25.07
C ASP A 778 3.72 -8.73 26.20
N LEU A 779 2.41 -8.58 25.96
CA LEU A 779 1.39 -8.80 26.98
C LEU A 779 1.40 -10.24 27.51
N MET A 780 1.74 -11.24 26.69
CA MET A 780 1.80 -12.63 27.14
C MET A 780 2.94 -12.80 28.16
N LYS A 781 4.10 -12.24 27.85
CA LYS A 781 5.23 -12.22 28.78
C LYS A 781 4.94 -11.41 30.05
N ASP A 782 4.37 -10.22 29.90
CA ASP A 782 4.05 -9.34 31.03
C ASP A 782 2.99 -9.99 31.94
N PHE A 783 2.00 -10.68 31.36
CA PHE A 783 0.98 -11.45 32.09
C PHE A 783 1.57 -12.68 32.80
N ASN A 784 2.51 -13.38 32.18
CA ASN A 784 3.17 -14.56 32.77
C ASN A 784 4.25 -14.19 33.80
N THR A 785 4.56 -12.89 33.98
CA THR A 785 5.54 -12.45 34.97
C THR A 785 4.96 -12.65 36.38
N PRO A 786 5.64 -13.39 37.28
CA PRO A 786 5.17 -13.59 38.64
C PRO A 786 4.99 -12.26 39.38
N LEU A 787 3.89 -12.11 40.13
CA LEU A 787 3.67 -10.96 40.99
C LEU A 787 4.82 -10.86 42.01
N LYS A 788 5.47 -9.69 42.08
CA LYS A 788 6.42 -9.40 43.16
C LYS A 788 5.67 -9.43 44.50
N GLY A 789 6.17 -10.18 45.48
CA GLY A 789 5.66 -10.13 46.86
C GLY A 789 5.95 -8.78 47.53
N ASP A 790 5.21 -8.45 48.59
CA ASP A 790 5.24 -7.14 49.28
C ASP A 790 6.64 -6.68 49.74
N GLU A 791 7.60 -7.60 49.93
CA GLU A 791 8.97 -7.27 50.31
C GLU A 791 9.82 -6.67 49.17
N ALA A 792 9.52 -6.99 47.91
CA ALA A 792 10.29 -6.51 46.76
C ALA A 792 9.92 -5.08 46.32
N VAL A 793 8.75 -4.57 46.75
CA VAL A 793 8.30 -3.20 46.48
C VAL A 793 9.06 -2.18 47.34
N LYS A 794 9.59 -2.60 48.50
CA LYS A 794 10.35 -1.72 49.41
C LYS A 794 11.82 -1.50 49.03
N ALA A 795 12.33 -2.24 48.04
CA ALA A 795 13.73 -2.16 47.61
C ALA A 795 14.00 -1.11 46.53
N ASP A 796 12.99 -0.78 45.69
CA ASP A 796 13.15 0.18 44.58
C ASP A 796 13.08 1.66 45.03
N ASP A 797 12.65 1.93 46.27
CA ASP A 797 12.45 3.29 46.82
C ASP A 797 13.74 3.93 47.41
N LYS A 798 14.91 3.26 47.30
CA LYS A 798 16.19 3.71 47.89
C LYS A 798 17.21 4.31 46.92
N SER A 799 16.82 4.71 45.71
CA SER A 799 17.76 5.32 44.74
C SER A 799 17.47 6.77 44.31
N ALA A 800 16.49 7.45 44.91
CA ALA A 800 16.21 8.86 44.64
C ALA A 800 16.63 9.75 45.83
N ASN A 801 17.93 10.01 45.98
CA ASN A 801 18.39 11.09 46.84
C ASN A 801 19.73 11.68 46.35
N ALA A 802 19.65 12.61 45.40
CA ALA A 802 20.69 13.62 45.18
C ALA A 802 20.08 14.84 44.44
N ASN A 803 20.40 16.03 44.95
CA ASN A 803 19.99 17.39 44.54
C ASN A 803 18.59 17.78 45.00
N GLY A 804 18.37 18.75 45.88
CA GLY A 804 19.17 19.90 46.29
C GLY A 804 18.15 21.04 46.45
N GLY A 805 17.98 21.56 47.66
CA GLY A 805 16.75 22.23 48.08
C GLY A 805 16.54 23.66 47.58
N LEU A 806 15.31 24.15 47.76
CA LEU A 806 15.00 25.53 48.13
C LEU A 806 13.73 25.53 49.00
N ASN A 807 13.84 26.20 50.16
CA ASN A 807 12.89 26.29 51.27
C ASN A 807 11.65 27.15 50.95
N GLY A 808 10.54 26.92 51.68
CA GLY A 808 9.61 28.02 52.00
C GLY A 808 8.11 27.74 52.30
N ALA A 809 7.82 26.95 53.35
CA ALA A 809 6.76 27.11 54.38
C ALA A 809 5.23 27.36 54.10
N ALA A 810 4.44 26.66 54.95
CA ALA A 810 3.06 26.90 55.47
C ALA A 810 1.85 26.39 54.65
N ALA A 811 0.81 25.73 55.18
CA ALA A 811 0.42 25.24 56.51
C ALA A 811 -0.77 24.23 56.41
N LYS A 812 -0.93 23.36 57.45
CA LYS A 812 -2.15 22.79 58.12
C LYS A 812 -3.48 22.67 57.33
N GLN A 813 -4.35 21.65 57.43
CA GLN A 813 -4.69 20.69 58.50
C GLN A 813 -5.75 19.69 57.97
N GLN A 814 -5.77 18.46 58.52
CA GLN A 814 -6.92 17.54 58.79
C GLN A 814 -7.81 17.05 57.61
N ALA A 815 -7.76 15.77 57.23
CA ALA A 815 -8.32 14.55 57.87
C ALA A 815 -9.84 14.39 57.73
N GLU A 816 -10.26 13.48 56.85
CA GLU A 816 -11.20 12.38 57.19
C GLU A 816 -11.32 11.38 56.03
N THR A 817 -10.93 10.14 56.34
CA THR A 817 -11.10 8.94 55.50
C THR A 817 -12.24 8.12 56.07
N GLN A 818 -13.23 7.77 55.25
CA GLN A 818 -14.05 6.59 55.46
C GLN A 818 -14.00 5.69 54.22
N ASN A 819 -13.54 4.46 54.48
CA ASN A 819 -13.59 3.29 53.60
C ASN A 819 -15.01 3.00 53.13
N LEU A 820 -15.17 2.46 51.91
CA LEU A 820 -16.04 1.32 51.61
C LEU A 820 -15.62 0.69 50.27
N LYS A 821 -15.63 -0.65 50.23
CA LYS A 821 -15.19 -1.55 49.15
C LYS A 821 -16.04 -1.43 47.87
N PRO A 822 -15.53 -1.81 46.68
CA PRO A 822 -16.36 -1.95 45.50
C PRO A 822 -16.94 -3.38 45.40
N GLU A 823 -18.27 -3.44 45.27
CA GLU A 823 -19.06 -4.63 44.93
C GLU A 823 -19.16 -4.74 43.40
N VAL A 824 -19.08 -5.98 42.91
CA VAL A 824 -19.11 -6.34 41.49
C VAL A 824 -20.56 -6.44 41.03
N ASP A 825 -20.96 -5.63 40.05
CA ASP A 825 -22.31 -5.71 39.47
C ASP A 825 -22.35 -6.15 38.01
N LYS A 826 -23.33 -7.01 37.76
CA LYS A 826 -23.55 -7.82 36.56
C LYS A 826 -24.16 -7.02 35.41
N ALA A 827 -23.83 -7.43 34.18
CA ALA A 827 -24.43 -6.97 32.94
C ALA A 827 -25.95 -7.25 32.85
N PRO A 828 -26.76 -6.40 32.20
CA PRO A 828 -28.16 -6.71 31.92
C PRO A 828 -28.33 -7.35 30.53
N ALA A 829 -29.20 -8.35 30.49
CA ALA A 829 -29.67 -9.05 29.31
C ALA A 829 -30.61 -8.18 28.44
N ARG A 830 -30.56 -8.38 27.12
CA ARG A 830 -31.53 -7.85 26.15
C ARG A 830 -32.70 -8.83 25.95
N PRO A 831 -33.94 -8.36 25.75
CA PRO A 831 -35.07 -9.23 25.46
C PRO A 831 -35.18 -9.56 23.96
N ALA A 832 -35.69 -10.76 23.70
CA ALA A 832 -36.03 -11.30 22.39
C ALA A 832 -37.32 -10.68 21.84
N THR A 833 -37.41 -10.57 20.51
CA THR A 833 -38.68 -10.54 19.78
C THR A 833 -38.58 -11.46 18.56
N ASP A 834 -39.54 -12.37 18.49
CA ASP A 834 -39.92 -13.21 17.35
C ASP A 834 -40.41 -12.34 16.18
N LEU A 835 -40.22 -12.83 14.95
CA LEU A 835 -41.26 -12.83 13.91
C LEU A 835 -40.84 -13.69 12.71
N LYS A 836 -41.65 -14.72 12.44
CA LYS A 836 -41.73 -15.45 11.17
C LYS A 836 -42.49 -14.60 10.15
N LYS A 837 -41.91 -14.34 8.98
CA LYS A 837 -42.40 -14.70 7.63
C LYS A 837 -41.44 -14.18 6.57
#